data_AF-A0A7J3CTR2-F1
#
_entry.id   AF-A0A7J3CTR2-F1
#
_cell.length_a   1.000
_cell.length_b   1.000
_cell.length_c   1.000
_cell.angle_alpha   90.00
_cell.angle_beta   90.00
_cell.angle_gamma   90.00
#
_symmetry.space_group_name_H-M   'P 1'
#
loop_
_entity.id
_entity.type
_entity.pdbx_description
1 polymer ?
#
loop_
_entity_poly.entity_id
_entity_poly.type
_entity_poly.pdbx_seq_one_letter_code
_entity_poly.pdbx_strand_id
1 'polypeptide(L)'
;MLLSLHIFNWKSHQDSLIQFKKGTNFLIGKMGSGKSSSVDALCFALFGTFPKLSRRECTLKDLKNFNLENQPTKVELCFKLEKNNQEYNYKVLRDLSSNKAFLYCNDKLVCMGASTVTEEIEKIIQINYELFSKAVYCEQNNLDYWFEIPPSKRKIQLDNLLGLDKFESVRSNLVSYLNKLSEELEFLAANYPDSLLSEAQNECSAYNQKIIQKENEISELKNNYLLAETEFKKADEFYKDQQKKSNLKVELEKKISSLQSKISFLEEEKQKIKIENKQALDNKKQALEKSLLSLEKDLASKEKLYKEVLVNLNSVVLEIERAKKDKSTLEQLNKKIATLLEENKTFDEFLEKISTLESEIQKQQSEISFFENQNKEYSLFLDTLKLKPNDLVCPVCHQNLPEDKRSLLISDYSQKIKSNKLSIDKLNTQMQELLKKLNILKNNSYSLKSLLEQREKLSDLKDIDYLNNKKIMLENQIQSLEEEIKNKKSERDLLKKELLNLNQAYKELERSNSLNSDLEKAKSQLQNSKNELNNLNFSEENFKEAFSLFEQKLKQKTSIEEKIKLQNDLLAQLKETHSFHLSRLNEIKKKKEQELNIRKEIDRLKKFENILVLTQIKLRDHMISRLNAAMQMLWPLIYPYSDWEGIRIVSAPEGYLVQLLQKDWKEVETFSSGGERACATLCFRIALGFLLTPSLNWIILDEPTHNLDDLAVSKLAEVLNIKLPSLVKQIIVITHDDRLVNLGYSQAIRFERDKSPFSFTKISYY
;
A
#
# COMPACT_ATOMS: atom_id res chain seq x y z
N MET A 1 4.34 71.58 31.51
CA MET A 1 5.11 72.48 32.40
C MET A 1 6.25 71.68 32.98
N LEU A 2 7.48 72.15 32.83
CA LEU A 2 8.65 71.66 33.56
C LEU A 2 8.49 71.96 35.05
N LEU A 3 8.77 70.98 35.90
CA LEU A 3 8.64 71.10 37.36
C LEU A 3 10.02 71.25 38.00
N SER A 4 10.91 70.31 37.72
CA SER A 4 12.27 70.33 38.26
C SER A 4 13.27 69.63 37.34
N LEU A 5 14.50 70.11 37.38
CA LEU A 5 15.66 69.51 36.75
C LEU A 5 16.74 69.29 37.82
N HIS A 6 17.09 68.04 38.04
CA HIS A 6 18.16 67.64 38.96
C HIS A 6 19.34 67.16 38.15
N ILE A 7 20.48 67.82 38.32
CA ILE A 7 21.69 67.62 37.54
C ILE A 7 22.80 67.19 38.50
N PHE A 8 23.37 66.01 38.26
CA PHE A 8 24.46 65.46 39.05
C PHE A 8 25.69 65.21 38.18
N ASN A 9 26.83 65.76 38.59
CA ASN A 9 28.13 65.65 37.94
C ASN A 9 28.12 66.02 36.43
N TRP A 10 27.70 67.25 36.11
CA TRP A 10 27.57 67.76 34.73
C TRP A 10 28.25 69.12 34.56
N LYS A 11 29.33 69.17 33.78
CA LYS A 11 30.15 70.38 33.56
C LYS A 11 30.53 71.08 34.88
N SER A 12 29.97 72.27 35.19
CA SER A 12 30.24 72.99 36.44
C SER A 12 29.30 72.61 37.61
N HIS A 13 28.28 71.79 37.36
CA HIS A 13 27.32 71.33 38.35
C HIS A 13 27.84 70.09 39.07
N GLN A 14 27.97 70.16 40.39
CA GLN A 14 28.23 68.99 41.24
C GLN A 14 26.91 68.28 41.53
N ASP A 15 26.00 68.99 42.19
CA ASP A 15 24.64 68.55 42.48
C ASP A 15 23.77 69.80 42.47
N SER A 16 22.91 69.94 41.45
CA SER A 16 22.11 71.14 41.21
C SER A 16 20.66 70.76 41.00
N LEU A 17 19.78 71.23 41.88
CA LEU A 17 18.34 71.11 41.75
C LEU A 17 17.74 72.45 41.33
N ILE A 18 17.18 72.50 40.12
CA ILE A 18 16.50 73.67 39.55
C ILE A 18 15.00 73.41 39.58
N GLN A 19 14.25 74.30 40.23
CA GLN A 19 12.79 74.25 40.29
C GLN A 19 12.21 75.34 39.41
N PHE A 20 11.30 74.96 38.52
CA PHE A 20 10.63 75.87 37.59
C PHE A 20 9.18 76.15 38.01
N LYS A 21 8.74 77.39 37.85
CA LYS A 21 7.36 77.85 38.08
C LYS A 21 6.65 78.17 36.76
N LYS A 22 5.33 78.35 36.85
CA LYS A 22 4.52 78.89 35.73
C LYS A 22 4.94 80.33 35.45
N GLY A 23 4.74 80.78 34.21
CA GLY A 23 5.21 82.08 33.77
C GLY A 23 6.71 82.07 33.45
N THR A 24 7.37 83.20 33.67
CA THR A 24 8.76 83.40 33.21
C THR A 24 9.76 83.06 34.30
N ASN A 25 10.73 82.22 33.95
CA ASN A 25 11.82 81.75 34.78
C ASN A 25 13.13 82.29 34.19
N PHE A 26 13.73 83.27 34.85
CA PHE A 26 15.01 83.86 34.45
C PHE A 26 16.17 83.07 35.05
N LEU A 27 16.98 82.42 34.23
CA LEU A 27 18.26 81.82 34.61
C LEU A 27 19.34 82.91 34.45
N ILE A 28 19.81 83.47 35.57
CA ILE A 28 20.68 84.67 35.60
C ILE A 28 22.05 84.33 36.13
N GLY A 29 23.11 84.99 35.66
CA GLY A 29 24.45 84.82 36.20
C GLY A 29 25.55 85.24 35.24
N LYS A 30 26.81 85.25 35.69
CA LYS A 30 27.95 85.61 34.84
C LYS A 30 28.22 84.54 33.77
N MET A 31 29.00 84.88 32.74
CA MET A 31 29.46 83.89 31.76
C MET A 31 30.27 82.79 32.46
N GLY A 32 30.00 81.53 32.10
CA GLY A 32 30.64 80.36 32.71
C GLY A 32 30.07 79.90 34.06
N SER A 33 28.96 80.48 34.52
CA SER A 33 28.29 80.06 35.78
C SER A 33 27.46 78.78 35.67
N GLY A 34 27.25 78.24 34.46
CA GLY A 34 26.52 76.99 34.23
C GLY A 34 25.08 77.14 33.72
N LYS A 35 24.65 78.34 33.31
CA LYS A 35 23.28 78.58 32.83
C LYS A 35 22.93 77.75 31.58
N SER A 36 23.65 77.95 30.47
CA SER A 36 23.39 77.20 29.24
C SER A 36 23.69 75.71 29.40
N SER A 37 24.60 75.31 30.30
CA SER A 37 24.81 73.89 30.61
C SER A 37 23.63 73.23 31.31
N SER A 38 22.84 73.99 32.08
CA SER A 38 21.60 73.47 32.67
C SER A 38 20.53 73.22 31.62
N VAL A 39 20.44 74.06 30.58
CA VAL A 39 19.53 73.83 29.45
C VAL A 39 20.04 72.72 28.53
N ASP A 40 21.36 72.58 28.34
CA ASP A 40 21.93 71.38 27.69
C ASP A 40 21.49 70.10 28.41
N ALA A 41 21.50 70.09 29.75
CA ALA A 41 21.06 68.95 30.55
C ALA A 41 19.55 68.69 30.40
N LEU A 42 18.73 69.76 30.32
CA LEU A 42 17.30 69.64 30.04
C LEU A 42 17.04 68.99 28.67
N CYS A 43 17.69 69.46 27.62
CA CYS A 43 17.62 68.88 26.27
C CYS A 43 18.07 67.42 26.29
N PHE A 44 19.18 67.12 26.97
CA PHE A 44 19.69 65.76 27.11
C PHE A 44 18.70 64.85 27.83
N ALA A 45 18.04 65.32 28.90
CA ALA A 45 17.04 64.54 29.61
C ALA A 45 15.88 64.16 28.69
N LEU A 46 15.38 65.11 27.88
CA LEU A 46 14.28 64.85 26.95
C LEU A 46 14.72 63.95 25.78
N PHE A 47 15.74 64.34 25.03
CA PHE A 47 16.03 63.73 23.72
C PHE A 47 17.28 62.83 23.71
N GLY A 48 18.06 62.80 24.79
CA GLY A 48 19.36 62.14 24.82
C GLY A 48 20.44 62.87 24.02
N THR A 49 20.14 64.09 23.56
CA THR A 49 21.04 64.96 22.82
C THR A 49 20.73 66.43 23.11
N PHE A 50 21.62 67.32 22.71
CA PHE A 50 21.51 68.77 22.82
C PHE A 50 22.40 69.41 21.74
N PRO A 51 22.30 70.72 21.46
CA PRO A 51 22.84 71.30 20.23
C PRO A 51 24.28 70.98 19.91
N LYS A 52 25.19 71.23 20.86
CA LYS A 52 26.63 70.98 20.67
C LYS A 52 26.95 69.50 20.49
N LEU A 53 26.18 68.59 21.11
CA LEU A 53 26.34 67.15 20.91
C LEU A 53 25.83 66.70 19.54
N SER A 54 24.68 67.24 19.10
CA SER A 54 24.10 66.92 17.79
C SER A 54 24.98 67.38 16.62
N ARG A 55 25.65 68.54 16.77
CA ARG A 55 26.63 69.07 15.81
C ARG A 55 28.03 68.44 15.92
N ARG A 56 28.22 67.52 16.87
CA ARG A 56 29.51 66.86 17.18
C ARG A 56 30.62 67.85 17.58
N GLU A 57 30.25 68.99 18.17
CA GLU A 57 31.18 69.99 18.72
C GLU A 57 31.73 69.59 20.10
N CYS A 58 31.05 68.66 20.80
CA CYS A 58 31.52 68.05 22.05
C CYS A 58 31.19 66.56 22.09
N THR A 59 31.89 65.81 22.93
CA THR A 59 31.63 64.39 23.20
C THR A 59 30.94 64.17 24.54
N LEU A 60 30.38 62.99 24.75
CA LEU A 60 29.76 62.60 26.03
C LEU A 60 30.77 62.61 27.20
N LYS A 61 32.07 62.45 26.93
CA LYS A 61 33.12 62.51 27.97
C LYS A 61 33.29 63.93 28.50
N ASP A 62 33.13 64.93 27.64
CA ASP A 62 33.29 66.35 27.95
C ASP A 62 32.16 66.91 28.84
N LEU A 63 31.16 66.07 29.15
CA LEU A 63 30.01 66.42 29.99
C LEU A 63 30.25 66.13 31.46
N LYS A 64 31.19 65.24 31.78
CA LYS A 64 31.57 64.98 33.17
C LYS A 64 32.25 66.20 33.77
N ASN A 65 32.02 66.46 35.05
CA ASN A 65 32.78 67.49 35.75
C ASN A 65 34.24 67.02 35.88
N PHE A 66 35.19 67.84 35.44
CA PHE A 66 36.63 67.54 35.52
C PHE A 66 37.09 67.20 36.94
N ASN A 67 36.42 67.73 37.98
CA ASN A 67 36.81 67.50 39.37
C ASN A 67 36.18 66.23 39.99
N LEU A 68 35.27 65.55 39.28
CA LEU A 68 34.47 64.43 39.80
C LEU A 68 34.42 63.27 38.79
N GLU A 69 35.54 62.93 38.15
CA GLU A 69 35.60 61.90 37.09
C GLU A 69 35.06 60.53 37.53
N ASN A 70 35.22 60.20 38.82
CA ASN A 70 34.82 58.93 39.43
C ASN A 70 33.35 58.88 39.89
N GLN A 71 32.59 59.99 39.81
CA GLN A 71 31.18 60.00 40.19
C GLN A 71 30.27 59.71 38.98
N PRO A 72 29.09 59.09 39.17
CA PRO A 72 28.15 58.89 38.08
C PRO A 72 27.65 60.24 37.55
N THR A 73 27.37 60.38 36.26
CA THR A 73 26.72 61.59 35.70
C THR A 73 25.27 61.27 35.43
N LYS A 74 24.36 61.98 36.10
CA LYS A 74 22.92 61.71 36.04
C LYS A 74 22.14 63.00 35.82
N VAL A 75 21.09 62.89 35.02
CA VAL A 75 20.12 63.97 34.84
C VAL A 75 18.72 63.41 35.07
N GLU A 76 17.98 64.07 35.94
CA GLU A 76 16.58 63.77 36.22
C GLU A 76 15.72 64.99 35.88
N LEU A 77 14.71 64.79 35.04
CA LEU A 77 13.76 65.82 34.65
C LEU A 77 12.35 65.39 35.04
N CYS A 78 11.66 66.24 35.79
CA CYS A 78 10.23 66.09 36.08
C CYS A 78 9.44 67.16 35.33
N PHE A 79 8.43 66.75 34.60
CA PHE A 79 7.53 67.65 33.89
C PHE A 79 6.12 67.11 33.87
N LYS A 80 5.14 68.00 33.78
CA LYS A 80 3.73 67.65 33.63
C LYS A 80 3.17 68.03 32.27
N LEU A 81 2.31 67.21 31.71
CA LEU A 81 1.54 67.54 30.51
C LEU A 81 0.05 67.46 30.81
N GLU A 82 -0.71 68.35 30.20
CA GLU A 82 -2.16 68.37 30.29
C GLU A 82 -2.71 67.86 28.96
N LYS A 83 -3.43 66.75 29.00
CA LYS A 83 -4.05 66.13 27.82
C LYS A 83 -5.48 65.79 28.17
N ASN A 84 -6.45 66.23 27.35
CA ASN A 84 -7.89 65.98 27.57
C ASN A 84 -8.38 66.40 28.98
N ASN A 85 -7.94 67.56 29.48
CA ASN A 85 -8.23 68.07 30.83
C ASN A 85 -7.74 67.17 32.00
N GLN A 86 -6.81 66.23 31.75
CA GLN A 86 -6.13 65.45 32.77
C GLN A 86 -4.64 65.81 32.84
N GLU A 87 -4.10 65.90 34.06
CA GLU A 87 -2.67 66.14 34.30
C GLU A 87 -1.91 64.81 34.42
N TYR A 88 -0.82 64.67 33.65
CA TYR A 88 0.11 63.55 33.70
C TYR A 88 1.48 64.04 34.16
N ASN A 89 2.04 63.43 35.21
CA ASN A 89 3.37 63.73 35.73
C ASN A 89 4.39 62.75 35.19
N TYR A 90 5.35 63.25 34.42
CA TYR A 90 6.44 62.47 33.85
C TYR A 90 7.75 62.72 34.59
N LYS A 91 8.50 61.65 34.82
CA LYS A 91 9.86 61.69 35.36
C LYS A 91 10.79 60.92 34.43
N VAL A 92 11.80 61.62 33.91
CA VAL A 92 12.83 61.05 33.03
C VAL A 92 14.14 61.01 33.78
N LEU A 93 14.78 59.85 33.81
CA LEU A 93 16.09 59.67 34.42
C LEU A 93 17.04 59.14 33.35
N ARG A 94 18.14 59.86 33.08
CA ARG A 94 19.24 59.41 32.22
C ARG A 94 20.54 59.36 33.01
N ASP A 95 21.15 58.18 33.06
CA ASP A 95 22.45 57.94 33.67
C ASP A 95 23.47 57.69 32.55
N LEU A 96 24.38 58.65 32.38
CA LEU A 96 25.41 58.61 31.37
C LEU A 96 26.50 57.57 31.69
N SER A 97 26.79 57.35 32.98
CA SER A 97 27.85 56.43 33.41
C SER A 97 27.45 54.97 33.24
N SER A 98 26.17 54.63 33.40
CA SER A 98 25.65 53.28 33.17
C SER A 98 24.91 53.11 31.82
N ASN A 99 24.81 54.18 31.01
CA ASN A 99 24.04 54.25 29.77
C ASN A 99 22.59 53.76 29.92
N LYS A 100 21.98 54.05 31.07
CA LYS A 100 20.60 53.66 31.39
C LYS A 100 19.68 54.87 31.30
N ALA A 101 18.49 54.67 30.75
CA ALA A 101 17.43 55.67 30.74
C ALA A 101 16.11 55.04 31.19
N PHE A 102 15.33 55.78 31.96
CA PHE A 102 14.03 55.37 32.47
C PHE A 102 13.03 56.50 32.30
N LEU A 103 11.81 56.15 31.90
CA LEU A 103 10.67 57.06 31.84
C LEU A 103 9.56 56.55 32.76
N TYR A 104 9.08 57.40 33.64
CA TYR A 104 7.95 57.15 34.53
C TYR A 104 6.80 58.10 34.22
N CYS A 105 5.57 57.62 34.38
CA CYS A 105 4.33 58.41 34.31
C CYS A 105 3.49 58.11 35.56
N ASN A 106 3.18 59.13 36.36
CA ASN A 106 2.47 59.00 37.64
C ASN A 106 3.06 57.87 38.50
N ASP A 107 4.39 57.88 38.65
CA ASP A 107 5.21 56.90 39.39
C ASP A 107 5.20 55.45 38.85
N LYS A 108 4.63 55.21 37.67
CA LYS A 108 4.71 53.92 36.97
C LYS A 108 5.75 53.95 35.86
N LEU A 109 6.60 52.92 35.78
CA LEU A 109 7.58 52.78 34.72
C LEU A 109 6.89 52.55 33.37
N VAL A 110 7.17 53.41 32.38
CA VAL A 110 6.62 53.34 31.02
C VAL A 110 7.56 52.58 30.10
N CYS A 111 8.84 52.97 30.06
CA CYS A 111 9.85 52.33 29.23
C CYS A 111 11.26 52.50 29.82
N MET A 112 12.18 51.66 29.32
CA MET A 112 13.60 51.67 29.67
C MET A 112 14.45 51.60 28.40
N GLY A 113 15.63 52.22 28.42
CA GLY A 113 16.58 52.25 27.30
C GLY A 113 16.68 53.63 26.65
N ALA A 114 17.88 54.04 26.24
CA ALA A 114 18.13 55.41 25.79
C ALA A 114 17.35 55.83 24.54
N SER A 115 17.24 54.94 23.54
CA SER A 115 16.52 55.18 22.28
C SER A 115 15.00 55.11 22.47
N THR A 116 14.51 54.05 23.12
CA THR A 116 13.09 53.83 23.42
C THR A 116 12.50 54.94 24.28
N VAL A 117 13.24 55.44 25.27
CA VAL A 117 12.84 56.60 26.07
C VAL A 117 12.76 57.86 25.21
N THR A 118 13.71 58.09 24.30
CA THR A 118 13.64 59.22 23.35
C THR A 118 12.40 59.11 22.45
N GLU A 119 12.17 57.95 21.82
CA GLU A 119 11.00 57.75 20.94
C GLU A 119 9.67 57.95 21.67
N GLU A 120 9.53 57.43 22.90
CA GLU A 120 8.33 57.64 23.70
C GLU A 120 8.16 59.10 24.12
N ILE A 121 9.24 59.79 24.47
CA ILE A 121 9.20 61.23 24.76
C ILE A 121 8.76 62.01 23.52
N GLU A 122 9.31 61.73 22.33
CA GLU A 122 8.91 62.38 21.08
C GLU A 122 7.43 62.13 20.75
N LYS A 123 6.88 60.94 21.05
CA LYS A 123 5.44 60.65 20.91
C LYS A 123 4.58 61.39 21.93
N ILE A 124 5.00 61.43 23.20
CA ILE A 124 4.28 62.08 24.30
C ILE A 124 4.21 63.59 24.05
N ILE A 125 5.35 64.17 23.69
CA ILE A 125 5.52 65.59 23.44
C ILE A 125 5.02 66.00 22.04
N GLN A 126 4.94 65.05 21.11
CA GLN A 126 4.57 65.19 19.69
C GLN A 126 5.58 66.00 18.86
N ILE A 127 6.80 66.17 19.36
CA ILE A 127 7.84 66.99 18.74
C ILE A 127 9.16 66.22 18.82
N ASN A 128 9.85 66.12 17.69
CA ASN A 128 11.18 65.53 17.63
C ASN A 128 12.26 66.53 18.06
N TYR A 129 13.46 66.03 18.34
CA TYR A 129 14.56 66.91 18.76
C TYR A 129 14.85 68.06 17.78
N GLU A 130 14.82 67.80 16.48
CA GLU A 130 15.11 68.81 15.46
C GLU A 130 14.11 69.97 15.51
N LEU A 131 12.81 69.68 15.58
CA LEU A 131 11.76 70.67 15.76
C LEU A 131 11.89 71.38 17.10
N PHE A 132 12.18 70.66 18.18
CA PHE A 132 12.36 71.25 19.52
C PHE A 132 13.51 72.27 19.52
N SER A 133 14.66 71.91 18.95
CA SER A 133 15.84 72.79 18.86
C SER A 133 15.64 74.03 17.98
N LYS A 134 14.65 74.02 17.08
CA LYS A 134 14.40 75.12 16.13
C LYS A 134 13.20 75.98 16.52
N ALA A 135 12.18 75.40 17.15
CA ALA A 135 10.91 76.06 17.47
C ALA A 135 10.73 76.37 18.96
N VAL A 136 11.29 75.55 19.86
CA VAL A 136 11.12 75.70 21.33
C VAL A 136 12.36 76.30 21.98
N TYR A 137 13.55 75.83 21.59
CA TYR A 137 14.82 76.30 22.14
C TYR A 137 15.51 77.28 21.19
N CYS A 138 15.65 78.53 21.62
CA CYS A 138 16.40 79.54 20.90
C CYS A 138 17.83 79.61 21.42
N GLU A 139 18.76 78.91 20.75
CA GLU A 139 20.20 78.96 21.10
C GLU A 139 20.83 80.34 20.93
N GLN A 140 21.84 80.62 21.76
CA GLN A 140 22.68 81.81 21.70
C GLN A 140 23.34 81.96 20.31
N ASN A 141 23.38 83.18 19.77
CA ASN A 141 23.94 83.56 18.46
C ASN A 141 23.34 82.87 17.22
N ASN A 142 22.38 81.96 17.41
CA ASN A 142 21.70 81.32 16.29
C ASN A 142 20.40 82.05 15.93
N LEU A 143 20.01 83.10 16.67
CA LEU A 143 18.79 83.88 16.46
C LEU A 143 18.65 84.25 14.98
N ASP A 144 19.63 84.96 14.42
CA ASP A 144 19.57 85.55 13.07
C ASP A 144 19.75 84.54 11.92
N TYR A 145 20.14 83.29 12.20
CA TYR A 145 20.44 82.26 11.20
C TYR A 145 19.34 82.08 10.15
N TRP A 146 18.07 82.09 10.56
CA TRP A 146 16.96 81.89 9.62
C TRP A 146 16.81 83.07 8.63
N PHE A 147 17.20 84.28 9.04
CA PHE A 147 17.20 85.49 8.22
C PHE A 147 18.48 85.61 7.37
N GLU A 148 19.57 84.92 7.72
CA GLU A 148 20.82 84.87 6.94
C GLU A 148 20.78 83.84 5.80
N ILE A 149 19.92 82.82 5.90
CA ILE A 149 19.79 81.77 4.87
C ILE A 149 19.07 82.31 3.64
N PRO A 150 19.53 81.97 2.41
CA PRO A 150 18.84 82.36 1.18
C PRO A 150 17.37 81.94 1.14
N PRO A 151 16.48 82.72 0.48
CA PRO A 151 15.03 82.48 0.47
C PRO A 151 14.62 81.05 0.04
N SER A 152 15.33 80.45 -0.90
CA SER A 152 15.07 79.09 -1.39
C SER A 152 15.35 78.01 -0.34
N LYS A 153 16.47 78.13 0.37
CA LYS A 153 16.83 77.26 1.49
C LYS A 153 15.91 77.47 2.68
N ARG A 154 15.45 78.71 2.91
CA ARG A 154 14.46 79.04 3.93
C ARG A 154 13.12 78.36 3.66
N LYS A 155 12.70 78.27 2.39
CA LYS A 155 11.52 77.50 1.98
C LYS A 155 11.64 76.04 2.33
N ILE A 156 12.77 75.41 2.00
CA ILE A 156 13.03 74.01 2.35
C ILE A 156 13.01 73.82 3.88
N GLN A 157 13.71 74.67 4.63
CA GLN A 157 13.74 74.56 6.09
C GLN A 157 12.38 74.76 6.73
N LEU A 158 11.59 75.73 6.27
CA LEU A 158 10.25 75.95 6.80
C LEU A 158 9.30 74.83 6.41
N ASP A 159 9.35 74.33 5.16
CA ASP A 159 8.55 73.17 4.75
C ASP A 159 8.91 71.91 5.57
N ASN A 160 10.20 71.68 5.85
CA ASN A 160 10.64 70.59 6.75
C ASN A 160 10.13 70.79 8.20
N LEU A 161 10.21 72.03 8.72
CA LEU A 161 9.69 72.36 10.05
C LEU A 161 8.17 72.16 10.14
N LEU A 162 7.45 72.38 9.05
CA LEU A 162 6.00 72.17 8.95
C LEU A 162 5.65 70.72 8.56
N GLY A 163 6.63 69.85 8.27
CA GLY A 163 6.44 68.47 7.83
C GLY A 163 5.84 68.32 6.42
N LEU A 164 5.92 69.37 5.60
CA LEU A 164 5.39 69.42 4.23
C LEU A 164 6.30 68.72 3.21
N ASP A 165 7.55 68.45 3.58
CA ASP A 165 8.54 67.68 2.83
C ASP A 165 8.12 66.22 2.60
N LYS A 166 7.37 65.65 3.54
CA LYS A 166 6.81 64.29 3.41
C LYS A 166 5.92 64.14 2.18
N PHE A 167 5.12 65.14 1.84
CA PHE A 167 4.27 65.12 0.65
C PHE A 167 5.10 65.04 -0.63
N GLU A 168 6.23 65.76 -0.68
CA GLU A 168 7.13 65.75 -1.82
C GLU A 168 7.81 64.39 -1.98
N SER A 169 8.21 63.75 -0.87
CA SER A 169 8.78 62.40 -0.90
C SER A 169 7.79 61.34 -1.40
N VAL A 170 6.51 61.44 -1.02
CA VAL A 170 5.47 60.54 -1.51
C VAL A 170 5.23 60.78 -3.00
N ARG A 171 5.19 62.05 -3.42
CA ARG A 171 5.00 62.45 -4.82
C ARG A 171 6.12 61.90 -5.70
N SER A 172 7.39 62.08 -5.32
CA SER A 172 8.53 61.58 -6.12
C SER A 172 8.51 60.07 -6.30
N ASN A 173 8.15 59.33 -5.24
CA ASN A 173 8.04 57.88 -5.29
C ASN A 173 6.87 57.42 -6.18
N LEU A 174 5.74 58.12 -6.10
CA LEU A 174 4.57 57.87 -6.93
C LEU A 174 4.89 58.11 -8.41
N VAL A 175 5.56 59.22 -8.75
CA VAL A 175 5.98 59.52 -10.13
C VAL A 175 6.93 58.44 -10.67
N SER A 176 7.90 57.99 -9.87
CA SER A 176 8.79 56.89 -10.27
C SER A 176 8.02 55.60 -10.55
N TYR A 177 7.01 55.28 -9.74
CA TYR A 177 6.16 54.11 -9.94
C TYR A 177 5.24 54.24 -11.16
N LEU A 178 4.65 55.43 -11.38
CA LEU A 178 3.85 55.74 -12.56
C LEU A 178 4.65 55.57 -13.86
N ASN A 179 5.91 55.99 -13.87
CA ASN A 179 6.77 55.82 -15.05
C ASN A 179 7.00 54.33 -15.37
N LYS A 180 7.28 53.51 -14.35
CA LYS A 180 7.43 52.05 -14.52
C LYS A 180 6.16 51.39 -15.06
N LEU A 181 5.00 51.75 -14.53
CA LEU A 181 3.72 51.24 -15.03
C LEU A 181 3.43 51.70 -16.46
N SER A 182 3.84 52.93 -16.81
CA SER A 182 3.67 53.47 -18.16
C SER A 182 4.56 52.73 -19.16
N GLU A 183 5.82 52.43 -18.80
CA GLU A 183 6.73 51.59 -19.59
C GLU A 183 6.16 50.17 -19.80
N GLU A 184 5.61 49.56 -18.75
CA GLU A 184 4.97 48.24 -18.83
C GLU A 184 3.72 48.27 -19.74
N LEU A 185 2.92 49.33 -19.66
CA LEU A 185 1.77 49.53 -20.53
C LEU A 185 2.19 49.68 -21.99
N GLU A 186 3.22 50.50 -22.27
CA GLU A 186 3.76 50.67 -23.63
C GLU A 186 4.30 49.34 -24.18
N PHE A 187 5.02 48.57 -23.36
CA PHE A 187 5.50 47.24 -23.74
C PHE A 187 4.37 46.27 -24.07
N LEU A 188 3.30 46.25 -23.26
CA LEU A 188 2.14 45.39 -23.52
C LEU A 188 1.37 45.83 -24.77
N ALA A 189 1.14 47.14 -24.94
CA ALA A 189 0.44 47.69 -26.10
C ALA A 189 1.20 47.44 -27.41
N ALA A 190 2.53 47.51 -27.38
CA ALA A 190 3.39 47.26 -28.54
C ALA A 190 3.42 45.77 -28.94
N ASN A 191 3.55 44.87 -27.96
CA ASN A 191 3.67 43.43 -28.23
C ASN A 191 2.33 42.72 -28.46
N TYR A 192 1.24 43.28 -27.92
CA TYR A 192 -0.09 42.72 -28.03
C TYR A 192 -1.06 43.79 -28.55
N PRO A 193 -0.99 44.16 -29.84
CA PRO A 193 -1.97 45.07 -30.43
C PRO A 193 -3.35 44.40 -30.56
N ASP A 194 -4.41 45.20 -30.66
CA ASP A 194 -5.78 44.68 -30.82
C ASP A 194 -5.95 43.88 -32.12
N SER A 195 -5.17 44.19 -33.16
CA SER A 195 -5.11 43.40 -34.40
C SER A 195 -4.71 41.95 -34.14
N LEU A 196 -3.69 41.71 -33.30
CA LEU A 196 -3.20 40.37 -32.97
C LEU A 196 -4.27 39.52 -32.27
N LEU A 197 -5.09 40.15 -31.40
CA LEU A 197 -6.22 39.46 -30.76
C LEU A 197 -7.28 39.07 -31.78
N SER A 198 -7.61 39.97 -32.72
CA SER A 198 -8.60 39.69 -33.77
C SER A 198 -8.12 38.62 -34.74
N GLU A 199 -6.84 38.62 -35.11
CA GLU A 199 -6.21 37.59 -35.94
C GLU A 199 -6.27 36.21 -35.26
N ALA A 200 -5.85 36.12 -34.00
CA ALA A 200 -5.92 34.87 -33.25
C ALA A 200 -7.35 34.34 -33.09
N GLN A 201 -8.33 35.23 -32.91
CA GLN A 201 -9.76 34.87 -32.85
C GLN A 201 -10.26 34.30 -34.17
N ASN A 202 -9.91 34.97 -35.27
CA ASN A 202 -10.28 34.53 -36.61
C ASN A 202 -9.65 33.17 -36.94
N GLU A 203 -8.36 32.98 -36.64
CA GLU A 203 -7.68 31.68 -36.81
C GLU A 203 -8.39 30.55 -36.06
N CYS A 204 -8.69 30.75 -34.77
CA CYS A 204 -9.40 29.74 -33.97
C CYS A 204 -10.79 29.44 -34.54
N SER A 205 -11.52 30.47 -34.97
CA SER A 205 -12.83 30.28 -35.59
C SER A 205 -12.77 29.49 -36.90
N ALA A 206 -11.75 29.74 -37.73
CA ALA A 206 -11.55 29.03 -38.99
C ALA A 206 -11.20 27.55 -38.77
N TYR A 207 -10.35 27.24 -37.79
CA TYR A 207 -10.05 25.85 -37.43
C TYR A 207 -11.25 25.12 -36.84
N ASN A 208 -12.07 25.78 -36.00
CA ASN A 208 -13.32 25.19 -35.53
C ASN A 208 -14.27 24.82 -36.67
N GLN A 209 -14.42 25.70 -37.67
CA GLN A 209 -15.24 25.40 -38.84
C GLN A 209 -14.70 24.19 -39.62
N LYS A 210 -13.38 24.08 -39.81
CA LYS A 210 -12.73 22.91 -40.45
C LYS A 210 -12.96 21.62 -39.66
N ILE A 211 -12.88 21.68 -38.33
CA ILE A 211 -13.15 20.54 -37.45
C ILE A 211 -14.60 20.06 -37.62
N ILE A 212 -15.57 20.98 -37.57
CA ILE A 212 -17.00 20.66 -37.74
C ILE A 212 -17.26 20.02 -39.10
N GLN A 213 -16.68 20.58 -40.19
CA GLN A 213 -16.79 20.00 -41.53
C GLN A 213 -16.25 18.56 -41.58
N LYS A 214 -15.08 18.31 -40.98
CA LYS A 214 -14.48 16.97 -40.94
C LYS A 214 -15.25 15.98 -40.08
N GLU A 215 -15.81 16.43 -38.96
CA GLU A 215 -16.69 15.60 -38.12
C GLU A 215 -17.93 15.16 -38.88
N ASN A 216 -18.52 16.04 -39.69
CA ASN A 216 -19.63 15.71 -40.56
C ASN A 216 -19.22 14.70 -41.64
N GLU A 217 -18.10 14.88 -42.34
CA GLU A 217 -17.58 13.92 -43.32
C GLU A 217 -17.36 12.51 -42.70
N ILE A 218 -16.81 12.44 -41.49
CA ILE A 218 -16.60 11.19 -40.77
C ILE A 218 -17.94 10.55 -40.40
N SER A 219 -18.94 11.34 -40.01
CA SER A 219 -20.27 10.84 -39.67
C SER A 219 -20.96 10.20 -40.88
N GLU A 220 -20.84 10.80 -42.06
CA GLU A 220 -21.37 10.24 -43.32
C GLU A 220 -20.66 8.93 -43.69
N LEU A 221 -19.33 8.90 -43.58
CA LEU A 221 -18.55 7.69 -43.82
C LEU A 221 -18.91 6.55 -42.86
N LYS A 222 -19.15 6.85 -41.58
CA LYS A 222 -19.60 5.86 -40.58
C LYS A 222 -20.98 5.29 -40.91
N ASN A 223 -21.91 6.11 -41.40
CA ASN A 223 -23.21 5.62 -41.87
C ASN A 223 -23.05 4.69 -43.08
N ASN A 224 -22.20 5.06 -44.05
CA ASN A 224 -21.89 4.21 -45.20
C ASN A 224 -21.22 2.89 -44.79
N TYR A 225 -20.35 2.92 -43.78
CA TYR A 225 -19.74 1.72 -43.21
C TYR A 225 -20.79 0.78 -42.62
N LEU A 226 -21.75 1.30 -41.86
CA LEU A 226 -22.81 0.50 -41.25
C LEU A 226 -23.64 -0.23 -42.32
N LEU A 227 -24.00 0.47 -43.40
CA LEU A 227 -24.69 -0.14 -44.54
C LEU A 227 -23.84 -1.25 -45.17
N ALA A 228 -22.57 -0.99 -45.49
CA ALA A 228 -21.66 -1.98 -46.05
C ALA A 228 -21.43 -3.19 -45.12
N GLU A 229 -21.39 -2.99 -43.80
CA GLU A 229 -21.24 -4.05 -42.82
C GLU A 229 -22.48 -4.97 -42.79
N THR A 230 -23.68 -4.39 -42.87
CA THR A 230 -24.92 -5.20 -42.92
C THR A 230 -25.01 -6.02 -44.20
N GLU A 231 -24.61 -5.46 -45.34
CA GLU A 231 -24.56 -6.18 -46.62
C GLU A 231 -23.50 -7.28 -46.61
N PHE A 232 -22.33 -7.02 -46.01
CA PHE A 232 -21.29 -8.02 -45.82
C PHE A 232 -21.75 -9.19 -44.96
N LYS A 233 -22.45 -8.92 -43.84
CA LYS A 233 -23.00 -9.99 -42.96
C LYS A 233 -23.95 -10.91 -43.71
N LYS A 234 -24.85 -10.34 -44.53
CA LYS A 234 -25.77 -11.13 -45.37
C LYS A 234 -25.01 -11.99 -46.39
N ALA A 235 -23.97 -11.43 -47.02
CA ALA A 235 -23.15 -12.16 -47.99
C ALA A 235 -22.30 -13.26 -47.33
N ASP A 236 -21.75 -13.02 -46.13
CA ASP A 236 -20.99 -14.00 -45.33
C ASP A 236 -21.87 -15.17 -44.85
N GLU A 237 -23.09 -14.90 -44.38
CA GLU A 237 -24.06 -15.94 -44.03
C GLU A 237 -24.43 -16.81 -45.24
N PHE A 238 -24.69 -16.18 -46.40
CA PHE A 238 -24.98 -16.89 -47.63
C PHE A 238 -23.79 -17.75 -48.09
N TYR A 239 -22.57 -17.23 -48.02
CA TYR A 239 -21.35 -17.98 -48.34
C TYR A 239 -21.14 -19.17 -47.40
N LYS A 240 -21.30 -18.99 -46.08
CA LYS A 240 -21.17 -20.06 -45.08
C LYS A 240 -22.20 -21.17 -45.28
N ASP A 241 -23.44 -20.83 -45.63
CA ASP A 241 -24.47 -21.82 -45.95
C ASP A 241 -24.08 -22.66 -47.18
N GLN A 242 -23.61 -22.02 -48.25
CA GLN A 242 -23.16 -22.71 -49.45
C GLN A 242 -21.90 -23.55 -49.22
N GLN A 243 -20.98 -23.07 -48.38
CA GLN A 243 -19.78 -23.82 -47.99
C GLN A 243 -20.12 -25.10 -47.21
N LYS A 244 -21.09 -25.05 -46.29
CA LYS A 244 -21.58 -26.23 -45.58
C LYS A 244 -22.20 -27.25 -46.54
N LYS A 245 -23.01 -26.79 -47.49
CA LYS A 245 -23.61 -27.65 -48.54
C LYS A 245 -22.55 -28.29 -49.43
N SER A 246 -21.51 -27.54 -49.82
CA SER A 246 -20.37 -28.06 -50.59
C SER A 246 -19.61 -29.15 -49.83
N ASN A 247 -19.29 -28.92 -48.55
CA ASN A 247 -18.60 -29.90 -47.72
C ASN A 247 -19.44 -31.18 -47.53
N LEU A 248 -20.74 -31.04 -47.24
CA LEU A 248 -21.66 -32.19 -47.14
C LEU A 248 -21.75 -32.98 -48.46
N LYS A 249 -21.78 -32.28 -49.61
CA LYS A 249 -21.77 -32.91 -50.93
C LYS A 249 -20.52 -33.76 -51.13
N VAL A 250 -19.34 -33.22 -50.85
CA VAL A 250 -18.07 -33.93 -50.98
C VAL A 250 -18.00 -35.15 -50.03
N GLU A 251 -18.49 -35.03 -48.81
CA GLU A 251 -18.56 -36.14 -47.85
C GLU A 251 -19.51 -37.25 -48.31
N LEU A 252 -20.70 -36.88 -48.81
CA LEU A 252 -21.68 -37.84 -49.34
C LEU A 252 -21.20 -38.50 -50.63
N GLU A 253 -20.52 -37.79 -51.53
CA GLU A 253 -19.92 -38.36 -52.74
C GLU A 253 -18.81 -39.37 -52.41
N LYS A 254 -17.95 -39.08 -51.44
CA LYS A 254 -16.95 -40.04 -50.92
C LYS A 254 -17.60 -41.26 -50.29
N LYS A 255 -18.68 -41.06 -49.53
CA LYS A 255 -19.43 -42.14 -48.90
C LYS A 255 -20.12 -43.02 -49.95
N ILE A 256 -20.75 -42.42 -50.97
CA ILE A 256 -21.38 -43.13 -52.08
C ILE A 256 -20.35 -43.94 -52.87
N SER A 257 -19.20 -43.36 -53.25
CA SER A 257 -18.17 -44.09 -54.00
C SER A 257 -17.59 -45.27 -53.20
N SER A 258 -17.39 -45.11 -51.88
CA SER A 258 -16.95 -46.20 -51.00
C SER A 258 -18.00 -47.30 -50.82
N LEU A 259 -19.28 -46.96 -50.79
CA LEU A 259 -20.38 -47.94 -50.72
C LEU A 259 -20.60 -48.63 -52.07
N GLN A 260 -20.42 -47.93 -53.19
CA GLN A 260 -20.48 -48.51 -54.54
C GLN A 260 -19.37 -49.55 -54.75
N SER A 261 -18.13 -49.25 -54.37
CA SER A 261 -17.02 -50.21 -54.46
C SER A 261 -17.20 -51.41 -53.53
N LYS A 262 -17.78 -51.19 -52.35
CA LYS A 262 -18.14 -52.28 -51.43
C LYS A 262 -19.25 -53.17 -51.98
N ILE A 263 -20.28 -52.59 -52.61
CA ILE A 263 -21.35 -53.34 -53.28
C ILE A 263 -20.80 -54.14 -54.46
N SER A 264 -19.96 -53.55 -55.32
CA SER A 264 -19.40 -54.26 -56.47
C SER A 264 -18.51 -55.44 -56.04
N PHE A 265 -17.71 -55.27 -54.98
CA PHE A 265 -16.91 -56.36 -54.42
C PHE A 265 -17.78 -57.51 -53.89
N LEU A 266 -18.85 -57.19 -53.14
CA LEU A 266 -19.78 -58.19 -52.60
C LEU A 266 -20.60 -58.88 -53.72
N GLU A 267 -20.91 -58.18 -54.81
CA GLU A 267 -21.59 -58.74 -55.99
C GLU A 267 -20.67 -59.68 -56.81
N GLU A 268 -19.39 -59.35 -56.94
CA GLU A 268 -18.39 -60.23 -57.57
C GLU A 268 -18.12 -61.50 -56.76
N GLU A 269 -18.03 -61.41 -55.42
CA GLU A 269 -17.93 -62.59 -54.56
C GLU A 269 -19.18 -63.48 -54.66
N LYS A 270 -20.36 -62.89 -54.82
CA LYS A 270 -21.62 -63.62 -54.97
C LYS A 270 -21.72 -64.37 -56.30
N GLN A 271 -21.25 -63.80 -57.42
CA GLN A 271 -21.30 -64.46 -58.73
C GLN A 271 -20.45 -65.73 -58.83
N LYS A 272 -19.43 -65.88 -57.98
CA LYS A 272 -18.56 -67.07 -57.98
C LYS A 272 -19.16 -68.29 -57.28
N ILE A 273 -20.27 -68.15 -56.54
CA ILE A 273 -20.90 -69.22 -55.77
C ILE A 273 -22.04 -69.84 -56.58
N LYS A 274 -21.90 -71.10 -57.01
CA LYS A 274 -22.99 -71.88 -57.62
C LYS A 274 -23.91 -72.42 -56.52
N ILE A 275 -25.18 -72.04 -56.55
CA ILE A 275 -26.17 -72.42 -55.54
C ILE A 275 -26.84 -73.73 -55.94
N GLU A 276 -26.59 -74.80 -55.17
CA GLU A 276 -27.35 -76.05 -55.25
C GLU A 276 -28.55 -76.05 -54.27
N ASN A 277 -29.60 -76.77 -54.66
CA ASN A 277 -30.94 -76.66 -54.08
C ASN A 277 -31.02 -77.27 -52.66
N LYS A 278 -31.29 -76.43 -51.65
CA LYS A 278 -31.24 -76.78 -50.21
C LYS A 278 -32.13 -77.96 -49.80
N GLN A 279 -33.32 -78.10 -50.42
CA GLN A 279 -34.25 -79.20 -50.13
C GLN A 279 -33.74 -80.58 -50.59
N ALA A 280 -32.89 -80.64 -51.62
CA ALA A 280 -32.32 -81.90 -52.09
C ALA A 280 -31.18 -82.41 -51.18
N LEU A 281 -30.45 -81.48 -50.54
CA LEU A 281 -29.37 -81.76 -49.60
C LEU A 281 -29.88 -82.24 -48.23
N ASP A 282 -30.95 -81.64 -47.71
CA ASP A 282 -31.58 -82.06 -46.44
C ASP A 282 -32.08 -83.52 -46.50
N ASN A 283 -32.75 -83.92 -47.59
CA ASN A 283 -33.27 -85.27 -47.75
C ASN A 283 -32.15 -86.32 -47.87
N LYS A 284 -31.04 -85.99 -48.56
CA LYS A 284 -29.86 -86.85 -48.66
C LYS A 284 -29.14 -86.99 -47.32
N LYS A 285 -29.02 -85.90 -46.55
CA LYS A 285 -28.38 -85.92 -45.22
C LYS A 285 -29.13 -86.80 -44.24
N GLN A 286 -30.46 -86.66 -44.17
CA GLN A 286 -31.29 -87.46 -43.26
C GLN A 286 -31.28 -88.96 -43.61
N ALA A 287 -31.21 -89.31 -44.90
CA ALA A 287 -31.10 -90.71 -45.33
C ALA A 287 -29.74 -91.33 -44.95
N LEU A 288 -28.64 -90.57 -45.10
CA LEU A 288 -27.29 -90.99 -44.74
C LEU A 288 -27.08 -91.08 -43.22
N GLU A 289 -27.63 -90.14 -42.45
CA GLU A 289 -27.56 -90.17 -40.97
C GLU A 289 -28.32 -91.37 -40.38
N LYS A 290 -29.50 -91.70 -40.92
CA LYS A 290 -30.27 -92.89 -40.49
C LYS A 290 -29.57 -94.21 -40.81
N SER A 291 -28.98 -94.32 -42.00
CA SER A 291 -28.24 -95.52 -42.40
C SER A 291 -26.96 -95.69 -41.58
N LEU A 292 -26.22 -94.61 -41.32
CA LEU A 292 -25.04 -94.63 -40.45
C LEU A 292 -25.38 -95.03 -39.02
N LEU A 293 -26.47 -94.51 -38.45
CA LEU A 293 -26.92 -94.85 -37.10
C LEU A 293 -27.29 -96.33 -36.97
N SER A 294 -27.93 -96.91 -37.99
CA SER A 294 -28.28 -98.34 -38.02
C SER A 294 -27.03 -99.22 -38.08
N LEU A 295 -26.03 -98.81 -38.87
CA LEU A 295 -24.77 -99.54 -39.03
C LEU A 295 -23.89 -99.46 -37.76
N GLU A 296 -23.86 -98.30 -37.09
CA GLU A 296 -23.11 -98.11 -35.84
C GLU A 296 -23.73 -98.93 -34.68
N LYS A 297 -25.06 -99.05 -34.61
CA LYS A 297 -25.72 -99.93 -33.64
C LYS A 297 -25.38 -101.41 -33.86
N ASP A 298 -25.30 -101.83 -35.12
CA ASP A 298 -25.01 -103.21 -35.48
C ASP A 298 -23.52 -103.57 -35.31
N LEU A 299 -22.62 -102.60 -35.52
CA LEU A 299 -21.21 -102.73 -35.14
C LEU A 299 -21.05 -102.85 -33.62
N ALA A 300 -21.75 -102.02 -32.86
CA ALA A 300 -21.68 -102.04 -31.40
C ALA A 300 -22.18 -103.36 -30.80
N SER A 301 -23.23 -103.97 -31.37
CA SER A 301 -23.75 -105.26 -30.91
C SER A 301 -22.76 -106.40 -31.18
N LYS A 302 -22.11 -106.43 -32.35
CA LYS A 302 -21.11 -107.43 -32.72
C LYS A 302 -19.80 -107.27 -31.94
N GLU A 303 -19.32 -106.04 -31.74
CA GLU A 303 -18.16 -105.77 -30.89
C GLU A 303 -18.39 -106.16 -29.42
N LYS A 304 -19.63 -106.01 -28.92
CA LYS A 304 -20.00 -106.45 -27.59
C LYS A 304 -19.96 -107.98 -27.47
N LEU A 305 -20.52 -108.69 -28.46
CA LEU A 305 -20.49 -110.15 -28.52
C LEU A 305 -19.05 -110.68 -28.59
N TYR A 306 -18.19 -110.06 -29.41
CA TYR A 306 -16.76 -110.38 -29.50
C TYR A 306 -16.07 -110.24 -28.13
N LYS A 307 -16.32 -109.14 -27.41
CA LYS A 307 -15.75 -108.94 -26.07
C LYS A 307 -16.23 -109.99 -25.08
N GLU A 308 -17.49 -110.38 -25.11
CA GLU A 308 -18.04 -111.41 -24.22
C GLU A 308 -17.40 -112.78 -24.48
N VAL A 309 -17.23 -113.18 -25.74
CA VAL A 309 -16.55 -114.44 -26.10
C VAL A 309 -15.06 -114.41 -25.74
N LEU A 310 -14.38 -113.27 -25.94
CA LEU A 310 -12.98 -113.08 -25.57
C LEU A 310 -12.77 -113.20 -24.05
N VAL A 311 -13.66 -112.62 -23.25
CA VAL A 311 -13.65 -112.75 -21.78
C VAL A 311 -13.81 -114.22 -21.38
N ASN A 312 -14.72 -114.95 -22.02
CA ASN A 312 -14.92 -116.37 -21.75
C ASN A 312 -13.69 -117.21 -22.13
N LEU A 313 -13.06 -116.93 -23.27
CA LEU A 313 -11.80 -117.59 -23.66
C LEU A 313 -10.72 -117.38 -22.59
N ASN A 314 -10.50 -116.13 -22.19
CA ASN A 314 -9.50 -115.78 -21.18
C ASN A 314 -9.78 -116.46 -19.84
N SER A 315 -11.06 -116.61 -19.46
CA SER A 315 -11.43 -117.34 -18.24
C SER A 315 -11.04 -118.82 -18.30
N VAL A 316 -11.26 -119.50 -19.43
CA VAL A 316 -10.90 -120.91 -19.62
C VAL A 316 -9.37 -121.09 -19.66
N VAL A 317 -8.65 -120.17 -20.30
CA VAL A 317 -7.17 -120.18 -20.31
C VAL A 317 -6.61 -120.05 -18.90
N LEU A 318 -7.16 -119.13 -18.10
CA LEU A 318 -6.77 -118.96 -16.70
C LEU A 318 -7.06 -120.21 -15.84
N GLU A 319 -8.17 -120.91 -16.10
CA GLU A 319 -8.49 -122.16 -15.40
C GLU A 319 -7.47 -123.27 -15.70
N ILE A 320 -7.00 -123.38 -16.95
CA ILE A 320 -5.96 -124.34 -17.33
C ILE A 320 -4.63 -124.03 -16.65
N GLU A 321 -4.23 -122.75 -16.62
CA GLU A 321 -2.99 -122.34 -15.96
C GLU A 321 -3.02 -122.56 -14.44
N ARG A 322 -4.18 -122.33 -13.81
CA ARG A 322 -4.39 -122.62 -12.37
C ARG A 322 -4.24 -124.11 -12.08
N ALA A 323 -4.92 -124.98 -12.82
CA ALA A 323 -4.83 -126.43 -12.63
C ALA A 323 -3.39 -126.96 -12.77
N LYS A 324 -2.59 -126.39 -13.68
CA LYS A 324 -1.16 -126.74 -13.82
C LYS A 324 -0.30 -126.26 -12.64
N LYS A 325 -0.56 -125.07 -12.09
CA LYS A 325 0.14 -124.54 -10.90
C LYS A 325 -0.23 -125.29 -9.62
N ASP A 326 -1.49 -125.68 -9.47
CA ASP A 326 -1.98 -126.39 -8.30
C ASP A 326 -1.31 -127.78 -8.18
N LYS A 327 -1.06 -128.45 -9.31
CA LYS A 327 -0.34 -129.72 -9.34
C LYS A 327 1.13 -129.62 -8.90
N SER A 328 1.85 -128.57 -9.32
CA SER A 328 3.28 -128.41 -8.97
C SER A 328 3.51 -127.93 -7.54
N THR A 329 2.58 -127.14 -6.99
CA THR A 329 2.63 -126.67 -5.59
C THR A 329 2.39 -127.80 -4.59
N LEU A 330 1.53 -128.75 -4.91
CA LEU A 330 1.26 -129.94 -4.10
C LEU A 330 2.52 -130.79 -3.88
N GLU A 331 3.35 -130.97 -4.90
CA GLU A 331 4.61 -131.72 -4.81
C GLU A 331 5.64 -131.05 -3.88
N GLN A 332 5.70 -129.72 -3.88
CA GLN A 332 6.62 -128.97 -3.02
C GLN A 332 6.18 -128.96 -1.56
N LEU A 333 4.88 -128.87 -1.29
CA LEU A 333 4.31 -128.90 0.06
C LEU A 333 4.62 -130.22 0.79
N ASN A 334 4.51 -131.35 0.08
CA ASN A 334 4.77 -132.67 0.67
C ASN A 334 6.22 -132.82 1.16
N LYS A 335 7.20 -132.20 0.49
CA LYS A 335 8.61 -132.22 0.93
C LYS A 335 8.84 -131.41 2.22
N LYS A 336 8.17 -130.26 2.38
CA LYS A 336 8.33 -129.38 3.56
C LYS A 336 7.71 -129.95 4.84
N ILE A 337 6.61 -130.69 4.72
CA ILE A 337 5.96 -131.33 5.88
C ILE A 337 6.88 -132.40 6.48
N ALA A 338 7.58 -133.16 5.63
CA ALA A 338 8.47 -134.23 6.10
C ALA A 338 9.63 -133.71 6.97
N THR A 339 10.24 -132.58 6.61
CA THR A 339 11.38 -132.01 7.36
C THR A 339 11.03 -131.48 8.75
N LEU A 340 9.78 -131.06 8.99
CA LEU A 340 9.39 -130.46 10.28
C LEU A 340 9.02 -131.49 11.36
N LEU A 341 8.88 -132.77 11.00
CA LEU A 341 8.48 -133.87 11.91
C LEU A 341 9.67 -134.73 12.39
N GLU A 342 10.92 -134.29 12.14
CA GLU A 342 12.12 -135.13 12.31
C GLU A 342 12.44 -135.58 13.76
N GLU A 343 11.88 -134.95 14.79
CA GLU A 343 12.08 -135.37 16.21
C GLU A 343 10.79 -135.77 16.95
N ASN A 344 9.64 -135.18 16.61
CA ASN A 344 8.33 -135.55 17.18
C ASN A 344 7.54 -136.26 16.08
N LYS A 345 7.27 -137.55 16.23
CA LYS A 345 6.75 -138.41 15.15
C LYS A 345 5.34 -138.00 14.70
N THR A 346 4.59 -137.29 15.55
CA THR A 346 3.21 -136.86 15.27
C THR A 346 2.90 -135.45 15.79
N PHE A 347 1.89 -134.80 15.21
CA PHE A 347 1.48 -133.43 15.54
C PHE A 347 0.91 -133.29 16.96
N ASP A 348 0.27 -134.34 17.49
CA ASP A 348 -0.37 -134.30 18.82
C ASP A 348 0.65 -134.18 19.97
N GLU A 349 1.82 -134.82 19.84
CA GLU A 349 2.93 -134.69 20.80
C GLU A 349 3.47 -133.24 20.89
N PHE A 350 3.29 -132.45 19.83
CA PHE A 350 3.66 -131.03 19.80
C PHE A 350 2.70 -130.18 20.65
N LEU A 351 1.42 -130.54 20.72
CA LEU A 351 0.38 -129.78 21.42
C LEU A 351 0.44 -129.97 22.94
N GLU A 352 0.75 -131.17 23.43
CA GLU A 352 0.88 -131.43 24.86
C GLU A 352 1.97 -130.56 25.51
N LYS A 353 3.15 -130.44 24.89
CA LYS A 353 4.24 -129.58 25.39
C LYS A 353 3.87 -128.09 25.42
N ILE A 354 3.03 -127.63 24.51
CA ILE A 354 2.55 -126.24 24.51
C ILE A 354 1.65 -126.00 25.72
N SER A 355 0.70 -126.91 25.99
CA SER A 355 -0.25 -126.78 27.10
C SER A 355 0.43 -126.66 28.47
N THR A 356 1.52 -127.41 28.70
CA THR A 356 2.24 -127.37 29.97
C THR A 356 2.89 -126.00 30.21
N LEU A 357 3.49 -125.42 29.16
CA LEU A 357 4.12 -124.09 29.23
C LEU A 357 3.09 -122.96 29.40
N GLU A 358 1.90 -123.08 28.80
CA GLU A 358 0.83 -122.08 28.97
C GLU A 358 0.38 -121.97 30.43
N SER A 359 0.26 -123.11 31.12
CA SER A 359 -0.17 -123.13 32.52
C SER A 359 0.80 -122.40 33.47
N GLU A 360 2.10 -122.47 33.20
CA GLU A 360 3.14 -121.80 33.99
C GLU A 360 3.09 -120.27 33.79
N ILE A 361 2.88 -119.83 32.55
CA ILE A 361 2.74 -118.41 32.21
C ILE A 361 1.50 -117.80 32.88
N GLN A 362 0.38 -118.54 32.90
CA GLN A 362 -0.87 -118.05 33.47
C GLN A 362 -0.77 -117.79 34.98
N LYS A 363 -0.02 -118.64 35.70
CA LYS A 363 0.29 -118.41 37.12
C LYS A 363 1.05 -117.10 37.32
N GLN A 364 2.11 -116.85 36.53
CA GLN A 364 2.90 -115.62 36.63
C GLN A 364 2.09 -114.36 36.29
N GLN A 365 1.19 -114.41 35.30
CA GLN A 365 0.31 -113.27 34.98
C GLN A 365 -0.64 -112.91 36.12
N SER A 366 -1.18 -113.91 36.83
CA SER A 366 -2.09 -113.64 37.95
C SER A 366 -1.41 -112.85 39.06
N GLU A 367 -0.14 -113.13 39.36
CA GLU A 367 0.65 -112.39 40.34
C GLU A 367 0.96 -110.96 39.90
N ILE A 368 1.27 -110.74 38.61
CA ILE A 368 1.49 -109.38 38.07
C ILE A 368 0.20 -108.55 38.20
N SER A 369 -0.94 -109.11 37.83
CA SER A 369 -2.23 -108.40 37.87
C SER A 369 -2.62 -107.95 39.28
N PHE A 370 -2.26 -108.74 40.29
CA PHE A 370 -2.48 -108.39 41.68
C PHE A 370 -1.72 -107.11 42.07
N PHE A 371 -0.46 -106.97 41.68
CA PHE A 371 0.33 -105.77 41.95
C PHE A 371 -0.11 -104.55 41.11
N GLU A 372 -0.59 -104.75 39.89
CA GLU A 372 -1.12 -103.65 39.05
C GLU A 372 -2.40 -103.04 39.60
N ASN A 373 -3.33 -103.86 40.12
CA ASN A 373 -4.57 -103.35 40.70
C ASN A 373 -4.32 -102.51 41.95
N GLN A 374 -3.38 -102.93 42.81
CA GLN A 374 -2.95 -102.09 43.93
C GLN A 374 -2.41 -100.74 43.45
N ASN A 375 -1.62 -100.73 42.37
CA ASN A 375 -1.10 -99.48 41.81
C ASN A 375 -2.20 -98.56 41.25
N LYS A 376 -3.28 -99.12 40.68
CA LYS A 376 -4.43 -98.34 40.19
C LYS A 376 -5.24 -97.72 41.30
N GLU A 377 -5.47 -98.44 42.40
CA GLU A 377 -6.11 -97.85 43.58
C GLU A 377 -5.30 -96.67 44.09
N TYR A 378 -3.98 -96.83 44.22
CA TYR A 378 -3.09 -95.73 44.60
C TYR A 378 -3.09 -94.57 43.60
N SER A 379 -3.23 -94.83 42.30
CA SER A 379 -3.29 -93.75 41.30
C SER A 379 -4.62 -92.97 41.33
N LEU A 380 -5.76 -93.63 41.58
CA LEU A 380 -7.06 -92.97 41.76
C LEU A 380 -7.04 -92.01 42.96
N PHE A 381 -6.39 -92.41 44.05
CA PHE A 381 -6.13 -91.52 45.18
C PHE A 381 -5.24 -90.33 44.79
N LEU A 382 -4.24 -90.54 43.92
CA LEU A 382 -3.39 -89.45 43.42
C LEU A 382 -4.13 -88.48 42.50
N ASP A 383 -5.07 -88.95 41.67
CA ASP A 383 -5.78 -88.11 40.70
C ASP A 383 -6.92 -87.31 41.33
N THR A 384 -7.63 -87.87 42.30
CA THR A 384 -8.58 -87.09 43.14
C THR A 384 -7.86 -85.97 43.90
N LEU A 385 -6.65 -86.24 44.37
CA LEU A 385 -5.73 -85.24 44.92
C LEU A 385 -5.10 -84.33 43.87
N LYS A 386 -5.46 -84.37 42.58
CA LYS A 386 -4.97 -83.45 41.54
C LYS A 386 -6.07 -82.67 40.81
N LEU A 387 -7.28 -83.22 40.66
CA LEU A 387 -8.32 -82.71 39.75
C LEU A 387 -9.26 -81.61 40.29
N LYS A 388 -9.27 -81.31 41.59
CA LYS A 388 -9.94 -80.11 42.12
C LYS A 388 -8.88 -79.12 42.65
N PRO A 389 -8.57 -78.04 41.91
CA PRO A 389 -7.56 -77.07 42.34
C PRO A 389 -8.11 -76.00 43.30
N ASN A 390 -9.41 -75.67 43.22
CA ASN A 390 -10.00 -74.51 43.92
C ASN A 390 -10.93 -74.85 45.10
N ASP A 391 -11.28 -76.13 45.33
CA ASP A 391 -11.82 -76.54 46.63
C ASP A 391 -10.60 -76.75 47.54
N LEU A 392 -10.28 -75.74 48.37
CA LEU A 392 -9.20 -75.82 49.34
C LEU A 392 -9.45 -76.88 50.43
N VAL A 393 -10.35 -77.86 50.26
CA VAL A 393 -10.84 -78.78 51.29
C VAL A 393 -10.56 -80.25 50.93
N CYS A 394 -9.92 -80.99 51.84
CA CYS A 394 -9.59 -82.42 51.69
C CYS A 394 -10.81 -83.33 51.42
N PRO A 395 -10.75 -84.27 50.46
CA PRO A 395 -11.85 -85.24 50.20
C PRO A 395 -11.92 -86.41 51.21
N VAL A 396 -10.99 -86.52 52.17
CA VAL A 396 -11.03 -87.58 53.20
C VAL A 396 -11.36 -87.04 54.59
N CYS A 397 -10.93 -85.81 54.94
CA CYS A 397 -11.13 -85.26 56.31
C CYS A 397 -11.65 -83.81 56.37
N HIS A 398 -12.04 -83.21 55.25
CA HIS A 398 -12.71 -81.90 55.15
C HIS A 398 -12.04 -80.67 55.81
N GLN A 399 -10.75 -80.73 56.16
CA GLN A 399 -9.97 -79.54 56.53
C GLN A 399 -9.40 -78.81 55.32
N ASN A 400 -9.16 -77.51 55.47
CA ASN A 400 -8.50 -76.71 54.45
C ASN A 400 -7.09 -77.29 54.22
N LEU A 401 -6.80 -77.82 53.03
CA LEU A 401 -5.56 -78.53 52.73
C LEU A 401 -4.52 -77.56 52.17
N PRO A 402 -3.52 -77.12 52.97
CA PRO A 402 -2.41 -76.33 52.46
C PRO A 402 -1.59 -77.16 51.47
N GLU A 403 -1.07 -76.48 50.44
CA GLU A 403 -0.38 -77.12 49.30
C GLU A 403 0.76 -78.06 49.73
N ASP A 404 1.44 -77.79 50.84
CA ASP A 404 2.57 -78.59 51.34
C ASP A 404 2.20 -80.01 51.78
N LYS A 405 1.03 -80.22 52.41
CA LYS A 405 0.61 -81.58 52.83
C LYS A 405 0.10 -82.42 51.67
N ARG A 406 -0.45 -81.76 50.65
CA ARG A 406 -0.85 -82.40 49.39
C ARG A 406 0.37 -83.02 48.70
N SER A 407 1.50 -82.32 48.68
CA SER A 407 2.71 -82.78 48.02
C SER A 407 3.36 -84.00 48.70
N LEU A 408 3.32 -84.09 50.03
CA LEU A 408 3.85 -85.22 50.80
C LEU A 408 3.10 -86.53 50.55
N LEU A 409 1.76 -86.51 50.59
CA LEU A 409 0.93 -87.68 50.29
C LEU A 409 1.10 -88.12 48.84
N ILE A 410 1.28 -87.16 47.94
CA ILE A 410 1.63 -87.47 46.55
C ILE A 410 2.97 -88.23 46.49
N SER A 411 3.96 -87.86 47.30
CA SER A 411 5.27 -88.54 47.32
C SER A 411 5.19 -89.97 47.86
N ASP A 412 4.38 -90.23 48.89
CA ASP A 412 4.39 -91.51 49.60
C ASP A 412 3.68 -92.62 48.79
N TYR A 413 2.51 -92.30 48.22
CA TYR A 413 1.86 -93.19 47.25
C TYR A 413 2.72 -93.37 45.99
N SER A 414 3.51 -92.36 45.59
CA SER A 414 4.44 -92.51 44.46
C SER A 414 5.57 -93.51 44.73
N GLN A 415 6.06 -93.62 45.98
CA GLN A 415 7.10 -94.60 46.34
C GLN A 415 6.58 -96.04 46.37
N LYS A 416 5.38 -96.28 46.92
CA LYS A 416 4.76 -97.62 46.93
C LYS A 416 4.48 -98.13 45.51
N ILE A 417 4.04 -97.22 44.63
CA ILE A 417 3.91 -97.54 43.20
C ILE A 417 5.28 -97.93 42.61
N LYS A 418 6.37 -97.30 43.05
CA LYS A 418 7.73 -97.60 42.57
C LYS A 418 8.23 -98.98 43.01
N SER A 419 7.95 -99.42 44.25
CA SER A 419 8.34 -100.76 44.72
C SER A 419 7.56 -101.86 44.00
N ASN A 420 6.24 -101.70 43.83
CA ASN A 420 5.42 -102.66 43.10
C ASN A 420 5.87 -102.79 41.63
N LYS A 421 6.32 -101.68 41.02
CA LYS A 421 6.89 -101.70 39.66
C LYS A 421 8.14 -102.58 39.54
N LEU A 422 9.06 -102.55 40.51
CA LEU A 422 10.27 -103.37 40.47
C LEU A 422 9.98 -104.89 40.55
N SER A 423 8.98 -105.30 41.33
CA SER A 423 8.57 -106.71 41.41
C SER A 423 7.88 -107.18 40.13
N ILE A 424 7.04 -106.31 39.55
CA ILE A 424 6.43 -106.54 38.24
C ILE A 424 7.51 -106.72 37.16
N ASP A 425 8.58 -105.92 37.17
CA ASP A 425 9.66 -106.03 36.19
C ASP A 425 10.38 -107.38 36.27
N LYS A 426 10.69 -107.89 37.48
CA LYS A 426 11.30 -109.23 37.63
C LYS A 426 10.41 -110.35 37.10
N LEU A 427 9.13 -110.37 37.48
CA LEU A 427 8.19 -111.38 36.99
C LEU A 427 7.99 -111.28 35.47
N ASN A 428 7.97 -110.07 34.92
CA ASN A 428 7.94 -109.85 33.48
C ASN A 428 9.16 -110.42 32.77
N THR A 429 10.37 -110.32 33.32
CA THR A 429 11.57 -110.91 32.68
C THR A 429 11.51 -112.43 32.59
N GLN A 430 11.07 -113.12 33.64
CA GLN A 430 10.91 -114.58 33.63
C GLN A 430 9.80 -115.03 32.68
N MET A 431 8.67 -114.30 32.70
CA MET A 431 7.55 -114.55 31.79
C MET A 431 7.96 -114.38 30.33
N GLN A 432 8.84 -113.41 30.01
CA GLN A 432 9.37 -113.22 28.66
C GLN A 432 10.20 -114.42 28.15
N GLU A 433 10.99 -115.07 29.00
CA GLU A 433 11.75 -116.26 28.59
C GLU A 433 10.85 -117.47 28.31
N LEU A 434 9.85 -117.70 29.16
CA LEU A 434 8.85 -118.76 28.94
C LEU A 434 8.00 -118.48 27.69
N LEU A 435 7.56 -117.24 27.49
CA LEU A 435 6.86 -116.80 26.28
C LEU A 435 7.70 -116.99 25.02
N LYS A 436 9.02 -116.78 25.06
CA LYS A 436 9.90 -117.05 23.91
C LYS A 436 9.91 -118.53 23.54
N LYS A 437 10.08 -119.44 24.51
CA LYS A 437 10.07 -120.88 24.25
C LYS A 437 8.71 -121.36 23.73
N LEU A 438 7.63 -120.88 24.32
CA LEU A 438 6.27 -121.21 23.92
C LEU A 438 5.95 -120.69 22.52
N ASN A 439 6.38 -119.47 22.18
CA ASN A 439 6.19 -118.91 20.84
C ASN A 439 6.91 -119.72 19.76
N ILE A 440 8.12 -120.22 20.03
CA ILE A 440 8.84 -121.05 19.05
C ILE A 440 8.07 -122.34 18.77
N LEU A 441 7.62 -123.05 19.82
CA LEU A 441 6.86 -124.30 19.67
C LEU A 441 5.48 -124.07 19.04
N LYS A 442 4.77 -123.01 19.45
CA LYS A 442 3.50 -122.61 18.81
C LYS A 442 3.69 -122.28 17.35
N ASN A 443 4.69 -121.47 17.00
CA ASN A 443 4.95 -121.11 15.60
C ASN A 443 5.23 -122.34 14.74
N ASN A 444 6.01 -123.29 15.26
CA ASN A 444 6.25 -124.54 14.57
C ASN A 444 4.94 -125.34 14.41
N SER A 445 4.11 -125.45 15.45
CA SER A 445 2.80 -126.12 15.36
C SER A 445 1.83 -125.44 14.38
N TYR A 446 1.76 -124.11 14.35
CA TYR A 446 0.94 -123.37 13.41
C TYR A 446 1.44 -123.56 11.98
N SER A 447 2.75 -123.53 11.77
CA SER A 447 3.33 -123.76 10.45
C SER A 447 3.01 -125.17 9.93
N LEU A 448 3.09 -126.18 10.80
CA LEU A 448 2.81 -127.57 10.45
C LEU A 448 1.32 -127.79 10.17
N LYS A 449 0.44 -127.21 11.01
CA LYS A 449 -1.02 -127.25 10.79
C LYS A 449 -1.42 -126.53 9.51
N SER A 450 -0.83 -125.37 9.20
CA SER A 450 -1.15 -124.65 7.97
C SER A 450 -0.67 -125.41 6.72
N LEU A 451 0.48 -126.08 6.80
CA LEU A 451 1.01 -126.86 5.68
C LEU A 451 0.14 -128.12 5.43
N LEU A 452 -0.33 -128.77 6.50
CA LEU A 452 -1.26 -129.90 6.40
C LEU A 452 -2.63 -129.48 5.83
N GLU A 453 -3.20 -128.36 6.28
CA GLU A 453 -4.45 -127.81 5.72
C GLU A 453 -4.30 -127.37 4.25
N GLN A 454 -3.14 -126.82 3.86
CA GLN A 454 -2.87 -126.46 2.46
C GLN A 454 -2.79 -127.68 1.55
N ARG A 455 -2.25 -128.79 2.05
CA ARG A 455 -2.21 -130.06 1.31
C ARG A 455 -3.60 -130.64 1.08
N GLU A 456 -4.47 -130.64 2.10
CA GLU A 456 -5.84 -131.16 1.98
C GLU A 456 -6.70 -130.33 1.00
N LYS A 457 -6.49 -129.01 0.91
CA LYS A 457 -7.28 -128.15 0.00
C LYS A 457 -6.99 -128.36 -1.50
N LEU A 458 -5.91 -129.05 -1.86
CA LEU A 458 -5.43 -129.19 -3.24
C LEU A 458 -5.68 -130.59 -3.84
N SER A 459 -6.36 -131.51 -3.14
CA SER A 459 -6.44 -132.93 -3.53
C SER A 459 -7.43 -133.26 -4.66
N ASP A 460 -8.32 -132.34 -5.06
CA ASP A 460 -9.31 -132.55 -6.13
C ASP A 460 -8.93 -131.82 -7.42
N LEU A 461 -8.14 -132.47 -8.29
CA LEU A 461 -7.68 -131.88 -9.56
C LEU A 461 -8.66 -132.20 -10.72
N LYS A 462 -9.11 -131.16 -11.44
CA LYS A 462 -9.98 -131.25 -12.64
C LYS A 462 -9.21 -131.66 -13.90
N ASP A 463 -9.86 -132.40 -14.79
CA ASP A 463 -9.27 -132.90 -16.04
C ASP A 463 -8.92 -131.78 -17.02
N ILE A 464 -7.61 -131.60 -17.25
CA ILE A 464 -7.04 -130.52 -18.04
C ILE A 464 -7.44 -130.62 -19.53
N ASP A 465 -7.69 -131.83 -20.04
CA ASP A 465 -7.98 -132.06 -21.46
C ASP A 465 -9.36 -131.55 -21.88
N TYR A 466 -10.36 -131.62 -20.99
CA TYR A 466 -11.69 -131.06 -21.25
C TYR A 466 -11.65 -129.52 -21.44
N LEU A 467 -10.85 -128.83 -20.63
CA LEU A 467 -10.70 -127.37 -20.70
C LEU A 467 -10.00 -126.92 -21.99
N ASN A 468 -9.02 -127.68 -22.48
CA ASN A 468 -8.33 -127.36 -23.73
C ASN A 468 -9.25 -127.41 -24.95
N ASN A 469 -10.17 -128.37 -25.03
CA ASN A 469 -11.13 -128.46 -26.15
C ASN A 469 -12.11 -127.28 -26.15
N LYS A 470 -12.56 -126.85 -24.97
CA LYS A 470 -13.45 -125.69 -24.82
C LYS A 470 -12.78 -124.38 -25.25
N LYS A 471 -11.47 -124.25 -25.01
CA LYS A 471 -10.66 -123.10 -25.47
C LYS A 471 -10.68 -122.99 -27.01
N ILE A 472 -10.40 -124.07 -27.72
CA ILE A 472 -10.31 -124.08 -29.19
C ILE A 472 -11.64 -123.66 -29.85
N MET A 473 -12.77 -124.10 -29.29
CA MET A 473 -14.09 -123.74 -29.82
C MET A 473 -14.36 -122.23 -29.73
N LEU A 474 -13.94 -121.59 -28.63
CA LEU A 474 -14.09 -120.15 -28.42
C LEU A 474 -13.15 -119.33 -29.32
N GLU A 475 -11.94 -119.82 -29.61
CA GLU A 475 -10.99 -119.16 -30.53
C GLU A 475 -11.56 -119.05 -31.95
N ASN A 476 -12.22 -120.11 -32.44
CA ASN A 476 -12.86 -120.09 -33.77
C ASN A 476 -14.05 -119.12 -33.86
N GLN A 477 -14.80 -118.94 -32.77
CA GLN A 477 -15.91 -117.97 -32.73
C GLN A 477 -15.42 -116.52 -32.72
N ILE A 478 -14.27 -116.26 -32.11
CA ILE A 478 -13.63 -114.93 -32.10
C ILE A 478 -13.21 -114.55 -33.52
N GLN A 479 -12.60 -115.48 -34.26
CA GLN A 479 -12.09 -115.22 -35.60
C GLN A 479 -13.19 -114.85 -36.61
N SER A 480 -14.35 -115.51 -36.57
CA SER A 480 -15.47 -115.17 -37.46
C SER A 480 -16.09 -113.80 -37.13
N LEU A 481 -16.17 -113.44 -35.85
CA LEU A 481 -16.67 -112.13 -35.42
C LEU A 481 -15.72 -110.98 -35.83
N GLU A 482 -14.41 -111.21 -35.87
CA GLU A 482 -13.44 -110.19 -36.32
C GLU A 482 -13.62 -109.82 -37.79
N GLU A 483 -13.87 -110.79 -38.67
CA GLU A 483 -14.09 -110.55 -40.10
C GLU A 483 -15.39 -109.76 -40.34
N GLU A 484 -16.47 -110.12 -39.64
CA GLU A 484 -17.75 -109.38 -39.73
C GLU A 484 -17.61 -107.92 -39.26
N ILE A 485 -16.91 -107.69 -38.14
CA ILE A 485 -16.66 -106.33 -37.62
C ILE A 485 -15.82 -105.52 -38.61
N LYS A 486 -14.82 -106.13 -39.25
CA LYS A 486 -13.95 -105.46 -40.23
C LYS A 486 -14.73 -104.99 -41.46
N ASN A 487 -15.60 -105.83 -42.01
CA ASN A 487 -16.42 -105.48 -43.18
C ASN A 487 -17.41 -104.36 -42.88
N LYS A 488 -18.08 -104.39 -41.71
CA LYS A 488 -18.99 -103.30 -41.33
C LYS A 488 -18.26 -101.99 -41.02
N LYS A 489 -17.02 -102.02 -40.53
CA LYS A 489 -16.20 -100.80 -40.35
C LYS A 489 -15.88 -100.11 -41.68
N SER A 490 -15.58 -100.86 -42.74
CA SER A 490 -15.35 -100.26 -44.07
C SER A 490 -16.59 -99.58 -44.67
N GLU A 491 -17.78 -100.16 -44.51
CA GLU A 491 -19.04 -99.52 -44.95
C GLU A 491 -19.32 -98.22 -44.19
N ARG A 492 -19.06 -98.21 -42.87
CA ARG A 492 -19.20 -97.00 -42.04
C ARG A 492 -18.30 -95.87 -42.53
N ASP A 493 -17.05 -96.18 -42.86
CA ASP A 493 -16.06 -95.16 -43.23
C ASP A 493 -16.33 -94.56 -44.64
N LEU A 494 -16.92 -95.34 -45.56
CA LEU A 494 -17.46 -94.85 -46.83
C LEU A 494 -18.60 -93.84 -46.62
N LEU A 495 -19.58 -94.18 -45.78
CA LEU A 495 -20.70 -93.30 -45.46
C LEU A 495 -20.25 -92.01 -44.73
N LYS A 496 -19.21 -92.06 -43.88
CA LYS A 496 -18.64 -90.86 -43.24
C LYS A 496 -17.97 -89.90 -44.23
N LYS A 497 -17.33 -90.42 -45.29
CA LYS A 497 -16.74 -89.58 -46.36
C LYS A 497 -17.81 -88.85 -47.16
N GLU A 498 -18.92 -89.51 -47.49
CA GLU A 498 -20.04 -88.87 -48.20
C GLU A 498 -20.70 -87.75 -47.36
N LEU A 499 -20.83 -87.97 -46.05
CA LEU A 499 -21.39 -86.99 -45.12
C LEU A 499 -20.46 -85.77 -44.93
N LEU A 500 -19.15 -85.95 -45.03
CA LEU A 500 -18.15 -84.87 -44.95
C LEU A 500 -18.20 -83.96 -46.19
N ASN A 501 -18.34 -84.53 -47.39
CA ASN A 501 -18.53 -83.77 -48.63
C ASN A 501 -19.86 -82.98 -48.60
N LEU A 502 -20.91 -83.57 -48.04
CA LEU A 502 -22.21 -82.91 -47.88
C LEU A 502 -22.16 -81.71 -46.92
N ASN A 503 -21.37 -81.80 -45.84
CA ASN A 503 -21.17 -80.69 -44.89
C ASN A 503 -20.30 -79.56 -45.47
N GLN A 504 -19.41 -79.83 -46.42
CA GLN A 504 -18.68 -78.79 -47.15
C GLN A 504 -19.63 -77.96 -48.03
N ALA A 505 -20.60 -78.60 -48.70
CA ALA A 505 -21.63 -77.91 -49.47
C ALA A 505 -22.55 -77.01 -48.59
N TYR A 506 -22.82 -77.40 -47.33
CA TYR A 506 -23.56 -76.54 -46.39
C TYR A 506 -22.82 -75.26 -46.01
N LYS A 507 -21.49 -75.31 -45.83
CA LYS A 507 -20.67 -74.14 -45.49
C LYS A 507 -20.63 -73.11 -46.61
N GLU A 508 -20.67 -73.54 -47.87
CA GLU A 508 -20.74 -72.63 -49.02
C GLU A 508 -22.11 -71.93 -49.09
N LEU A 509 -23.18 -72.60 -48.66
CA LEU A 509 -24.55 -72.09 -48.63
C LEU A 509 -24.77 -71.06 -47.50
N GLU A 510 -24.17 -71.25 -46.33
CA GLU A 510 -24.17 -70.26 -45.23
C GLU A 510 -23.41 -68.98 -45.59
N ARG A 511 -22.27 -69.12 -46.28
CA ARG A 511 -21.47 -67.99 -46.81
C ARG A 511 -22.26 -67.13 -47.80
N SER A 512 -23.09 -67.76 -48.64
CA SER A 512 -23.98 -67.06 -49.59
C SER A 512 -25.06 -66.23 -48.89
N ASN A 513 -25.63 -66.74 -47.78
CA ASN A 513 -26.67 -66.02 -47.03
C ASN A 513 -26.13 -64.82 -46.23
N SER A 514 -24.94 -64.92 -45.65
CA SER A 514 -24.29 -63.77 -44.99
C SER A 514 -23.95 -62.66 -45.99
N LEU A 515 -23.43 -63.05 -47.17
CA LEU A 515 -23.16 -62.12 -48.27
C LEU A 515 -24.42 -61.37 -48.71
N ASN A 516 -25.60 -62.03 -48.79
CA ASN A 516 -26.86 -61.37 -49.14
C ASN A 516 -27.30 -60.30 -48.13
N SER A 517 -27.18 -60.57 -46.82
CA SER A 517 -27.56 -59.62 -45.78
C SER A 517 -26.69 -58.35 -45.80
N ASP A 518 -25.38 -58.51 -46.01
CA ASP A 518 -24.45 -57.38 -46.07
C ASP A 518 -24.63 -56.55 -47.34
N LEU A 519 -25.01 -57.19 -48.45
CA LEU A 519 -25.34 -56.54 -49.73
C LEU A 519 -26.62 -55.70 -49.61
N GLU A 520 -27.67 -56.19 -48.94
CA GLU A 520 -28.90 -55.42 -48.69
C GLU A 520 -28.67 -54.21 -47.79
N LYS A 521 -27.90 -54.37 -46.71
CA LYS A 521 -27.51 -53.25 -45.83
C LYS A 521 -26.72 -52.20 -46.59
N ALA A 522 -25.73 -52.60 -47.38
CA ALA A 522 -24.94 -51.67 -48.19
C ALA A 522 -25.80 -50.95 -49.25
N LYS A 523 -26.74 -51.65 -49.91
CA LYS A 523 -27.69 -51.05 -50.88
C LYS A 523 -28.64 -50.05 -50.22
N SER A 524 -29.16 -50.34 -49.04
CA SER A 524 -30.03 -49.40 -48.30
C SER A 524 -29.29 -48.12 -47.88
N GLN A 525 -28.06 -48.24 -47.40
CA GLN A 525 -27.20 -47.10 -47.02
C GLN A 525 -26.79 -46.26 -48.24
N LEU A 526 -26.55 -46.91 -49.38
CA LEU A 526 -26.29 -46.25 -50.66
C LEU A 526 -27.50 -45.42 -51.11
N GLN A 527 -28.70 -45.99 -51.01
CA GLN A 527 -29.93 -45.33 -51.43
C GLN A 527 -30.27 -44.15 -50.52
N ASN A 528 -30.07 -44.27 -49.21
CA ASN A 528 -30.23 -43.16 -48.27
C ASN A 528 -29.22 -42.03 -48.56
N SER A 529 -27.95 -42.36 -48.77
CA SER A 529 -26.91 -41.37 -49.08
C SER A 529 -27.15 -40.68 -50.44
N LYS A 530 -27.69 -41.40 -51.44
CA LYS A 530 -28.12 -40.82 -52.73
C LYS A 530 -29.34 -39.91 -52.60
N ASN A 531 -30.30 -40.27 -51.75
CA ASN A 531 -31.47 -39.41 -51.48
C ASN A 531 -31.05 -38.13 -50.73
N GLU A 532 -30.12 -38.23 -49.77
CA GLU A 532 -29.53 -37.07 -49.09
C GLU A 532 -28.76 -36.17 -50.08
N LEU A 533 -28.03 -36.75 -51.03
CA LEU A 533 -27.33 -36.00 -52.09
C LEU A 533 -28.31 -35.30 -53.05
N ASN A 534 -29.40 -35.97 -53.45
CA ASN A 534 -30.41 -35.37 -54.34
C ASN A 534 -31.23 -34.27 -53.65
N ASN A 535 -31.45 -34.38 -52.33
CA ASN A 535 -32.14 -33.35 -51.54
C ASN A 535 -31.23 -32.14 -51.22
N LEU A 536 -29.92 -32.29 -51.35
CA LEU A 536 -28.97 -31.16 -51.32
C LEU A 536 -29.10 -30.36 -52.62
N ASN A 537 -30.01 -29.38 -52.64
CA ASN A 537 -30.15 -28.36 -53.69
C ASN A 537 -28.91 -27.44 -53.77
N PHE A 538 -27.74 -28.00 -54.11
CA PHE A 538 -26.46 -27.30 -54.27
C PHE A 538 -26.13 -27.15 -55.75
N SER A 539 -25.81 -25.93 -56.19
CA SER A 539 -25.26 -25.65 -57.52
C SER A 539 -23.88 -24.98 -57.40
N GLU A 540 -22.95 -25.37 -58.28
CA GLU A 540 -21.61 -24.77 -58.30
C GLU A 540 -21.64 -23.29 -58.71
N GLU A 541 -22.64 -22.88 -59.50
CA GLU A 541 -22.87 -21.49 -59.87
C GLU A 541 -23.25 -20.65 -58.64
N ASN A 542 -24.17 -21.14 -57.79
CA ASN A 542 -24.57 -20.41 -56.57
C ASN A 542 -23.40 -20.29 -55.57
N PHE A 543 -22.48 -21.26 -55.52
CA PHE A 543 -21.29 -21.16 -54.66
C PHE A 543 -20.30 -20.12 -55.18
N LYS A 544 -20.07 -20.06 -56.50
CA LYS A 544 -19.21 -19.04 -57.12
C LYS A 544 -19.79 -17.63 -56.99
N GLU A 545 -21.10 -17.49 -57.15
CA GLU A 545 -21.81 -16.23 -56.92
C GLU A 545 -21.76 -15.80 -55.45
N ALA A 546 -21.94 -16.74 -54.51
CA ALA A 546 -21.80 -16.44 -53.08
C ALA A 546 -20.39 -15.94 -52.72
N PHE A 547 -19.36 -16.57 -53.28
CA PHE A 547 -17.97 -16.19 -53.05
C PHE A 547 -17.61 -14.83 -53.67
N SER A 548 -18.04 -14.56 -54.90
CA SER A 548 -17.77 -13.28 -55.57
C SER A 548 -18.48 -12.11 -54.86
N LEU A 549 -19.72 -12.33 -54.41
CA LEU A 549 -20.47 -11.35 -53.62
C LEU A 549 -19.80 -11.08 -52.26
N PHE A 550 -19.33 -12.13 -51.58
CA PHE A 550 -18.58 -12.01 -50.34
C PHE A 550 -17.29 -11.18 -50.51
N GLU A 551 -16.46 -11.49 -51.51
CA GLU A 551 -15.23 -10.72 -51.77
C GLU A 551 -15.52 -9.26 -52.11
N GLN A 552 -16.53 -9.00 -52.93
CA GLN A 552 -16.90 -7.64 -53.32
C GLN A 552 -17.34 -6.82 -52.10
N LYS A 553 -18.19 -7.39 -51.24
CA LYS A 553 -18.66 -6.72 -50.02
C LYS A 553 -17.57 -6.56 -48.96
N LEU A 554 -16.64 -7.51 -48.86
CA LEU A 554 -15.46 -7.39 -48.01
C LEU A 554 -14.57 -6.21 -48.45
N LYS A 555 -14.26 -6.11 -49.75
CA LYS A 555 -13.45 -5.01 -50.31
C LYS A 555 -14.13 -3.64 -50.13
N GLN A 556 -15.45 -3.57 -50.32
CA GLN A 556 -16.21 -2.33 -50.08
C GLN A 556 -16.11 -1.91 -48.61
N LYS A 557 -16.35 -2.83 -47.68
CA LYS A 557 -16.26 -2.58 -46.23
C LYS A 557 -14.86 -2.09 -45.84
N THR A 558 -13.80 -2.79 -46.23
CA THR A 558 -12.41 -2.42 -45.86
C THR A 558 -12.01 -1.06 -46.43
N SER A 559 -12.42 -0.75 -47.66
CA SER A 559 -12.12 0.56 -48.28
C SER A 559 -12.75 1.74 -47.53
N ILE A 560 -13.94 1.55 -46.95
CA ILE A 560 -14.61 2.59 -46.15
C ILE A 560 -13.93 2.70 -44.78
N GLU A 561 -13.54 1.58 -44.15
CA GLU A 561 -12.78 1.59 -42.89
C GLU A 561 -11.46 2.37 -43.01
N GLU A 562 -10.72 2.17 -44.10
CA GLU A 562 -9.47 2.89 -44.36
C GLU A 562 -9.70 4.40 -44.52
N LYS A 563 -10.75 4.80 -45.26
CA LYS A 563 -11.13 6.22 -45.39
C LYS A 563 -11.52 6.83 -44.05
N ILE A 564 -12.25 6.11 -43.21
CA ILE A 564 -12.61 6.56 -41.86
C ILE A 564 -11.35 6.75 -41.00
N LYS A 565 -10.41 5.81 -41.03
CA LYS A 565 -9.14 5.94 -40.30
C LYS A 565 -8.38 7.19 -40.72
N LEU A 566 -8.17 7.37 -42.03
CA LEU A 566 -7.44 8.51 -42.56
C LEU A 566 -8.08 9.86 -42.21
N GLN A 567 -9.42 9.94 -42.27
CA GLN A 567 -10.13 11.16 -41.87
C GLN A 567 -10.09 11.42 -40.35
N ASN A 568 -10.16 10.37 -39.53
CA ASN A 568 -9.98 10.52 -38.08
C ASN A 568 -8.58 11.01 -37.71
N ASP A 569 -7.54 10.53 -38.40
CA ASP A 569 -6.16 10.98 -38.19
C ASP A 569 -5.99 12.46 -38.56
N LEU A 570 -6.56 12.89 -39.70
CA LEU A 570 -6.60 14.30 -40.10
C LEU A 570 -7.38 15.16 -39.10
N LEU A 571 -8.51 14.66 -38.58
CA LEU A 571 -9.29 15.35 -37.56
C LEU A 571 -8.48 15.52 -36.26
N ALA A 572 -7.72 14.50 -35.85
CA ALA A 572 -6.87 14.57 -34.67
C ALA A 572 -5.80 15.66 -34.82
N GLN A 573 -5.11 15.72 -35.96
CA GLN A 573 -4.14 16.78 -36.27
C GLN A 573 -4.77 18.18 -36.28
N LEU A 574 -5.97 18.32 -36.85
CA LEU A 574 -6.71 19.59 -36.83
C LEU A 574 -7.11 20.01 -35.41
N LYS A 575 -7.52 19.07 -34.56
CA LYS A 575 -7.86 19.35 -33.15
C LYS A 575 -6.63 19.76 -32.35
N GLU A 576 -5.50 19.11 -32.57
CA GLU A 576 -4.23 19.45 -31.92
C GLU A 576 -3.77 20.86 -32.30
N THR A 577 -3.72 21.18 -33.59
CA THR A 577 -3.38 22.53 -34.07
C THR A 577 -4.36 23.58 -33.54
N HIS A 578 -5.67 23.32 -33.56
CA HIS A 578 -6.66 24.23 -32.99
C HIS A 578 -6.45 24.47 -31.48
N SER A 579 -6.09 23.43 -30.73
CA SER A 579 -5.80 23.55 -29.29
C SER A 579 -4.60 24.46 -29.02
N PHE A 580 -3.56 24.40 -29.87
CA PHE A 580 -2.42 25.30 -29.81
C PHE A 580 -2.84 26.76 -30.06
N HIS A 581 -3.61 27.03 -31.12
CA HIS A 581 -4.11 28.39 -31.38
C HIS A 581 -5.02 28.92 -30.26
N LEU A 582 -5.87 28.06 -29.67
CA LEU A 582 -6.70 28.42 -28.50
C LEU A 582 -5.86 28.82 -27.29
N SER A 583 -4.77 28.09 -27.01
CA SER A 583 -3.86 28.41 -25.91
C SER A 583 -3.22 29.79 -26.11
N ARG A 584 -2.71 30.06 -27.32
CA ARG A 584 -2.14 31.36 -27.71
C ARG A 584 -3.16 32.49 -27.59
N LEU A 585 -4.40 32.28 -28.03
CA LEU A 585 -5.48 33.25 -27.89
C LEU A 585 -5.79 33.59 -26.43
N ASN A 586 -5.79 32.58 -25.54
CA ASN A 586 -6.02 32.80 -24.12
C ASN A 586 -4.86 33.58 -23.47
N GLU A 587 -3.61 33.35 -23.88
CA GLU A 587 -2.48 34.14 -23.43
C GLU A 587 -2.59 35.61 -23.85
N ILE A 588 -2.93 35.87 -25.13
CA ILE A 588 -3.15 37.23 -25.64
C ILE A 588 -4.27 37.92 -24.85
N LYS A 589 -5.40 37.23 -24.59
CA LYS A 589 -6.50 37.77 -23.78
C LYS A 589 -6.06 38.14 -22.37
N LYS A 590 -5.28 37.29 -21.69
CA LYS A 590 -4.74 37.59 -20.35
C LYS A 590 -3.84 38.82 -20.39
N LYS A 591 -2.99 38.96 -21.41
CA LYS A 591 -2.10 40.12 -21.57
C LYS A 591 -2.90 41.41 -21.83
N LYS A 592 -3.98 41.34 -22.60
CA LYS A 592 -4.91 42.45 -22.81
C LYS A 592 -5.65 42.88 -21.54
N GLU A 593 -6.05 41.91 -20.72
CA GLU A 593 -6.68 42.21 -19.43
C GLU A 593 -5.69 42.88 -18.46
N GLN A 594 -4.43 42.42 -18.45
CA GLN A 594 -3.35 43.07 -17.70
C GLN A 594 -3.13 44.52 -18.15
N GLU A 595 -3.06 44.77 -19.46
CA GLU A 595 -2.94 46.13 -20.04
C GLU A 595 -4.06 47.06 -19.55
N LEU A 596 -5.32 46.59 -19.59
CA LEU A 596 -6.48 47.36 -19.14
C LEU A 596 -6.45 47.66 -17.64
N ASN A 597 -5.99 46.71 -16.83
CA ASN A 597 -5.87 46.90 -15.37
C ASN A 597 -4.77 47.92 -15.05
N ILE A 598 -3.60 47.82 -15.67
CA ILE A 598 -2.50 48.78 -15.49
C ILE A 598 -2.96 50.18 -15.89
N ARG A 599 -3.69 50.33 -17.00
CA ARG A 599 -4.24 51.62 -17.43
C ARG A 599 -5.15 52.27 -16.39
N LYS A 600 -6.05 51.49 -15.78
CA LYS A 600 -6.94 51.96 -14.70
C LYS A 600 -6.16 52.38 -13.46
N GLU A 601 -5.12 51.63 -13.10
CA GLU A 601 -4.26 51.96 -11.96
C GLU A 601 -3.47 53.25 -12.19
N ILE A 602 -2.90 53.44 -13.38
CA ILE A 602 -2.24 54.70 -13.76
C ILE A 602 -3.19 55.89 -13.59
N ASP A 603 -4.43 55.79 -14.08
CA ASP A 603 -5.41 56.87 -13.94
C ASP A 603 -5.77 57.18 -12.47
N ARG A 604 -5.86 56.15 -11.62
CA ARG A 604 -6.09 56.32 -10.18
C ARG A 604 -4.91 57.01 -9.50
N LEU A 605 -3.70 56.58 -9.81
CA LEU A 605 -2.47 57.12 -9.23
C LEU A 605 -2.23 58.57 -9.67
N LYS A 606 -2.50 58.94 -10.93
CA LYS A 606 -2.45 60.32 -11.39
C LYS A 606 -3.44 61.23 -10.66
N LYS A 607 -4.66 60.75 -10.39
CA LYS A 607 -5.63 61.48 -9.57
C LYS A 607 -5.11 61.67 -8.14
N PHE A 608 -4.51 60.63 -7.56
CA PHE A 608 -3.91 60.72 -6.23
C PHE A 608 -2.73 61.70 -6.19
N GLU A 609 -1.85 61.70 -7.19
CA GLU A 609 -0.77 62.68 -7.34
C GLU A 609 -1.30 64.11 -7.32
N ASN A 610 -2.32 64.40 -8.14
CA ASN A 610 -2.95 65.72 -8.20
C ASN A 610 -3.54 66.14 -6.84
N ILE A 611 -4.20 65.21 -6.13
CA ILE A 611 -4.75 65.48 -4.80
C ILE A 611 -3.63 65.77 -3.80
N LEU A 612 -2.51 65.03 -3.84
CA LEU A 612 -1.36 65.27 -2.97
C LEU A 612 -0.79 66.68 -3.17
N VAL A 613 -0.59 67.10 -4.42
CA VAL A 613 -0.09 68.44 -4.75
C VAL A 613 -1.04 69.52 -4.25
N LEU A 614 -2.34 69.40 -4.55
CA LEU A 614 -3.35 70.35 -4.09
C LEU A 614 -3.44 70.43 -2.57
N THR A 615 -3.31 69.29 -1.88
CA THR A 615 -3.31 69.22 -0.42
C THR A 615 -2.10 69.92 0.17
N GLN A 616 -0.90 69.68 -0.39
CA GLN A 616 0.33 70.33 0.06
C GLN A 616 0.25 71.85 -0.11
N ILE A 617 -0.27 72.35 -1.25
CA ILE A 617 -0.47 73.79 -1.48
C ILE A 617 -1.42 74.39 -0.44
N LYS A 618 -2.60 73.79 -0.24
CA LYS A 618 -3.59 74.28 0.72
C LYS A 618 -3.06 74.26 2.16
N LEU A 619 -2.36 73.20 2.56
CA LEU A 619 -1.76 73.11 3.89
C LEU A 619 -0.67 74.16 4.09
N ARG A 620 0.19 74.37 3.09
CA ARG A 620 1.22 75.42 3.11
C ARG A 620 0.58 76.79 3.29
N ASP A 621 -0.40 77.13 2.46
CA ASP A 621 -1.08 78.43 2.51
C ASP A 621 -1.75 78.66 3.88
N HIS A 622 -2.42 77.64 4.42
CA HIS A 622 -3.06 77.71 5.73
C HIS A 622 -2.05 77.90 6.87
N MET A 623 -0.92 77.19 6.84
CA MET A 623 0.12 77.29 7.87
C MET A 623 0.84 78.64 7.82
N ILE A 624 1.19 79.12 6.63
CA ILE A 624 1.81 80.44 6.45
C ILE A 624 0.85 81.56 6.87
N SER A 625 -0.44 81.44 6.55
CA SER A 625 -1.47 82.40 7.00
C SER A 625 -1.57 82.46 8.52
N ARG A 626 -1.60 81.32 9.20
CA ARG A 626 -1.60 81.26 10.68
C ARG A 626 -0.32 81.80 11.30
N LEU A 627 0.83 81.51 10.69
CA LEU A 627 2.11 82.03 11.14
C LEU A 627 2.15 83.55 11.04
N ASN A 628 1.73 84.10 9.90
CA ASN A 628 1.63 85.55 9.69
C ASN A 628 0.67 86.22 10.68
N ALA A 629 -0.49 85.59 10.96
CA ALA A 629 -1.42 86.11 11.96
C ALA A 629 -0.79 86.18 13.36
N ALA A 630 -0.05 85.13 13.77
CA ALA A 630 0.66 85.11 15.05
C ALA A 630 1.77 86.16 15.10
N MET A 631 2.57 86.29 14.03
CA MET A 631 3.64 87.28 13.96
C MET A 631 3.08 88.72 13.98
N GLN A 632 2.00 88.98 13.26
CA GLN A 632 1.34 90.30 13.24
C GLN A 632 0.77 90.67 14.63
N MET A 633 0.27 89.69 15.38
CA MET A 633 -0.18 89.89 16.76
C MET A 633 0.98 90.17 17.72
N LEU A 634 2.12 89.51 17.54
CA LEU A 634 3.28 89.61 18.43
C LEU A 634 4.16 90.83 18.15
N TRP A 635 4.18 91.31 16.91
CA TRP A 635 5.05 92.40 16.48
C TRP A 635 4.91 93.68 17.32
N PRO A 636 3.70 94.23 17.57
CA PRO A 636 3.54 95.42 18.40
C PRO A 636 3.91 95.21 19.87
N LEU A 637 4.02 93.95 20.30
CA LEU A 637 4.45 93.63 21.65
C LEU A 637 5.97 93.71 21.73
N ILE A 638 6.67 93.10 20.78
CA ILE A 638 8.12 92.90 20.80
C ILE A 638 8.87 94.14 20.30
N TYR A 639 8.38 94.78 19.24
CA TYR A 639 9.06 95.91 18.61
C TYR A 639 8.76 97.21 19.39
N PRO A 640 9.78 97.93 19.90
CA PRO A 640 9.57 99.08 20.78
C PRO A 640 9.25 100.39 20.03
N TYR A 641 9.51 100.44 18.72
CA TYR A 641 9.38 101.66 17.91
C TYR A 641 8.13 101.63 17.03
N SER A 642 7.75 102.79 16.49
CA SER A 642 6.54 102.99 15.68
C SER A 642 6.80 103.15 14.17
N ASP A 643 8.04 102.96 13.72
CA ASP A 643 8.45 103.08 12.32
C ASP A 643 8.08 101.84 11.48
N TRP A 644 7.84 100.70 12.13
CA TRP A 644 7.35 99.47 11.51
C TRP A 644 6.09 98.95 12.21
N GLU A 645 4.97 98.89 11.50
CA GLU A 645 3.65 98.55 12.01
C GLU A 645 3.35 97.04 12.01
N GLY A 646 4.12 96.24 11.27
CA GLY A 646 3.81 94.82 11.08
C GLY A 646 4.94 94.02 10.45
N ILE A 647 4.75 92.70 10.44
CA ILE A 647 5.70 91.73 9.90
C ILE A 647 4.95 90.57 9.24
N ARG A 648 5.46 90.06 8.11
CA ARG A 648 4.91 88.87 7.45
C ARG A 648 5.97 88.09 6.69
N ILE A 649 5.62 86.85 6.38
CA ILE A 649 6.33 85.97 5.46
C ILE A 649 5.47 85.79 4.20
N VAL A 650 6.06 86.00 3.03
CA VAL A 650 5.41 85.79 1.74
C VAL A 650 6.14 84.74 0.93
N SER A 651 5.37 83.92 0.21
CA SER A 651 5.91 82.98 -0.77
C SER A 651 6.19 83.73 -2.07
N ALA A 652 7.47 83.91 -2.41
CA ALA A 652 7.95 84.47 -3.66
C ALA A 652 8.55 83.37 -4.56
N PRO A 653 8.82 83.65 -5.86
CA PRO A 653 9.45 82.69 -6.75
C PRO A 653 10.81 82.18 -6.23
N GLU A 654 11.58 83.07 -5.60
CA GLU A 654 12.90 82.77 -5.04
C GLU A 654 12.83 82.00 -3.71
N GLY A 655 11.65 81.93 -3.07
CA GLY A 655 11.42 81.25 -1.79
C GLY A 655 10.62 82.09 -0.81
N TYR A 656 10.82 81.89 0.50
CA TYR A 656 10.13 82.71 1.50
C TYR A 656 10.91 84.00 1.78
N LEU A 657 10.23 85.13 1.65
CA LEU A 657 10.74 86.47 1.97
C LEU A 657 10.04 87.00 3.22
N VAL A 658 10.78 87.68 4.09
CA VAL A 658 10.20 88.35 5.25
C VAL A 658 10.16 89.84 5.02
N GLN A 659 9.00 90.42 5.31
CA GLN A 659 8.73 91.82 5.05
C GLN A 659 8.23 92.52 6.32
N LEU A 660 8.67 93.76 6.52
CA LEU A 660 8.15 94.68 7.52
C LEU A 660 7.22 95.69 6.86
N LEU A 661 6.17 96.09 7.58
CA LEU A 661 5.17 97.05 7.13
C LEU A 661 5.53 98.45 7.62
N GLN A 662 5.72 99.39 6.71
CA GLN A 662 5.78 100.83 7.01
C GLN A 662 4.60 101.51 6.28
N LYS A 663 4.87 102.16 5.14
CA LYS A 663 3.83 102.56 4.16
C LYS A 663 3.56 101.44 3.15
N ASP A 664 4.62 100.73 2.79
CA ASP A 664 4.62 99.55 1.94
C ASP A 664 5.37 98.41 2.65
N TRP A 665 5.17 97.18 2.18
CA TRP A 665 5.91 96.03 2.66
C TRP A 665 7.34 96.02 2.09
N LYS A 666 8.35 96.11 2.96
CA LYS A 666 9.77 96.12 2.59
C LYS A 666 10.48 94.89 3.13
N GLU A 667 11.40 94.33 2.36
CA GLU A 667 12.17 93.16 2.75
C GLU A 667 13.12 93.47 3.92
N VAL A 668 13.08 92.61 4.96
CA VAL A 668 13.92 92.73 6.15
C VAL A 668 15.40 92.75 5.76
N GLU A 669 15.83 91.83 4.90
CA GLU A 669 17.25 91.63 4.53
C GLU A 669 17.91 92.87 3.89
N THR A 670 17.12 93.71 3.23
CA THR A 670 17.61 94.85 2.44
C THR A 670 17.66 96.15 3.24
N PHE A 671 16.78 96.33 4.23
CA PHE A 671 16.57 97.64 4.88
C PHE A 671 16.72 97.68 6.39
N SER A 672 16.73 96.53 7.08
CA SER A 672 16.66 96.52 8.54
C SER A 672 18.02 96.68 9.24
N SER A 673 18.03 97.45 10.32
CA SER A 673 19.15 97.52 11.27
C SER A 673 19.31 96.21 12.06
N GLY A 674 20.46 96.02 12.73
CA GLY A 674 20.71 94.82 13.54
C GLY A 674 19.65 94.59 14.64
N GLY A 675 19.12 95.66 15.23
CA GLY A 675 18.07 95.60 16.25
C GLY A 675 16.68 95.24 15.69
N GLU A 676 16.33 95.75 14.51
CA GLU A 676 15.09 95.38 13.81
C GLU A 676 15.09 93.90 13.38
N ARG A 677 16.23 93.40 12.87
CA ARG A 677 16.41 91.97 12.57
C ARG A 677 16.25 91.13 13.81
N ALA A 678 16.88 91.51 14.92
CA ALA A 678 16.75 90.80 16.18
C ALA A 678 15.28 90.74 16.66
N CYS A 679 14.52 91.83 16.56
CA CYS A 679 13.09 91.85 16.88
C CYS A 679 12.25 90.97 15.94
N ALA A 680 12.52 91.01 14.63
CA ALA A 680 11.84 90.19 13.61
C ALA A 680 12.08 88.70 13.83
N THR A 681 13.33 88.35 14.14
CA THR A 681 13.76 87.02 14.53
C THR A 681 13.03 86.53 15.77
N LEU A 682 13.01 87.34 16.83
CA LEU A 682 12.37 86.98 18.07
C LEU A 682 10.86 86.78 17.88
N CYS A 683 10.21 87.67 17.13
CA CYS A 683 8.79 87.58 16.78
C CYS A 683 8.48 86.29 16.00
N PHE A 684 9.27 85.99 14.96
CA PHE A 684 9.13 84.77 14.17
C PHE A 684 9.28 83.50 15.03
N ARG A 685 10.29 83.44 15.89
CA ARG A 685 10.54 82.26 16.73
C ARG A 685 9.44 82.02 17.75
N ILE A 686 8.99 83.09 18.40
CA ILE A 686 7.87 83.01 19.34
C ILE A 686 6.62 82.54 18.57
N ALA A 687 6.34 83.08 17.38
CA ALA A 687 5.21 82.67 16.54
C ALA A 687 5.31 81.20 16.09
N LEU A 688 6.50 80.72 15.71
CA LEU A 688 6.74 79.31 15.39
C LEU A 688 6.52 78.40 16.61
N GLY A 689 7.06 78.79 17.77
CA GLY A 689 6.85 78.08 19.02
C GLY A 689 5.35 77.91 19.32
N PHE A 690 4.56 78.97 19.18
CA PHE A 690 3.11 78.91 19.34
C PHE A 690 2.42 77.96 18.35
N LEU A 691 2.80 78.03 17.08
CA LEU A 691 2.11 77.33 16.01
C LEU A 691 2.47 75.84 15.96
N LEU A 692 3.73 75.51 16.18
CA LEU A 692 4.25 74.14 16.09
C LEU A 692 4.06 73.36 17.38
N THR A 693 3.88 74.04 18.51
CA THR A 693 3.98 73.39 19.84
C THR A 693 2.76 73.63 20.75
N PRO A 694 1.51 73.47 20.27
CA PRO A 694 0.31 73.72 21.10
C PRO A 694 0.23 72.84 22.36
N SER A 695 0.87 71.65 22.35
CA SER A 695 0.99 70.74 23.49
C SER A 695 2.06 71.18 24.49
N LEU A 696 3.22 71.61 23.99
CA LEU A 696 4.37 72.12 24.73
C LEU A 696 4.23 73.63 24.89
N ASN A 697 3.47 74.05 25.89
CA ASN A 697 3.36 75.47 26.25
C ASN A 697 4.66 76.01 26.90
N TRP A 698 5.84 75.71 26.35
CA TRP A 698 7.18 76.11 26.81
C TRP A 698 7.92 76.88 25.73
N ILE A 699 8.65 77.91 26.11
CA ILE A 699 9.63 78.57 25.24
C ILE A 699 10.93 78.75 26.03
N ILE A 700 12.07 78.46 25.41
CA ILE A 700 13.39 78.66 25.99
C ILE A 700 14.16 79.68 25.13
N LEU A 701 14.54 80.81 25.73
CA LEU A 701 15.27 81.90 25.09
C LEU A 701 16.67 82.01 25.69
N ASP A 702 17.72 81.77 24.91
CA ASP A 702 19.12 81.94 25.35
C ASP A 702 19.68 83.28 24.89
N GLU A 703 19.92 84.18 25.85
CA GLU A 703 20.43 85.55 25.66
C GLU A 703 19.64 86.38 24.62
N PRO A 704 18.32 86.59 24.80
CA PRO A 704 17.47 87.26 23.82
C PRO A 704 17.73 88.77 23.67
N THR A 705 18.60 89.35 24.50
CA THR A 705 18.96 90.79 24.48
C THR A 705 20.19 91.09 23.63
N HIS A 706 20.85 90.07 23.09
CA HIS A 706 21.99 90.28 22.20
C HIS A 706 21.54 91.03 20.94
N ASN A 707 22.24 92.11 20.57
CA ASN A 707 21.89 93.04 19.47
C ASN A 707 20.64 93.92 19.70
N LEU A 708 20.06 93.97 20.91
CA LEU A 708 18.98 94.89 21.27
C LEU A 708 19.51 96.14 22.00
N ASP A 709 18.87 97.28 21.76
CA ASP A 709 19.13 98.52 22.51
C ASP A 709 18.31 98.59 23.81
N ASP A 710 18.59 99.59 24.66
CA ASP A 710 17.99 99.70 25.99
C ASP A 710 16.46 99.82 25.98
N LEU A 711 15.89 100.46 24.96
CA LEU A 711 14.44 100.59 24.80
C LEU A 711 13.82 99.25 24.39
N ALA A 712 14.43 98.53 23.46
CA ALA A 712 14.02 97.19 23.06
C ALA A 712 14.14 96.19 24.22
N VAL A 713 15.21 96.25 25.02
CA VAL A 713 15.40 95.43 26.22
C VAL A 713 14.29 95.71 27.24
N SER A 714 13.97 96.99 27.48
CA SER A 714 12.90 97.37 28.41
C SER A 714 11.53 96.88 27.93
N LYS A 715 11.26 96.99 26.62
CA LYS A 715 10.03 96.48 26.02
C LYS A 715 9.93 94.97 26.11
N LEU A 716 11.02 94.28 25.80
CA LEU A 716 11.11 92.83 25.91
C LEU A 716 10.91 92.36 27.36
N ALA A 717 11.44 93.08 28.34
CA ALA A 717 11.19 92.81 29.75
C ALA A 717 9.69 92.89 30.09
N GLU A 718 8.99 93.94 29.64
CA GLU A 718 7.53 94.07 29.79
C GLU A 718 6.80 92.86 29.19
N VAL A 719 7.18 92.49 27.97
CA VAL A 719 6.58 91.38 27.21
C VAL A 719 6.80 90.04 27.90
N LEU A 720 8.02 89.74 28.32
CA LEU A 720 8.37 88.48 28.98
C LEU A 720 7.74 88.36 30.37
N ASN A 721 7.59 89.45 31.12
CA ASN A 721 7.04 89.40 32.47
C ASN A 721 5.50 89.41 32.50
N ILE A 722 4.85 90.11 31.56
CA ILE A 722 3.40 90.40 31.64
C ILE A 722 2.63 89.74 30.51
N LYS A 723 3.05 89.94 29.25
CA LYS A 723 2.22 89.62 28.08
C LYS A 723 2.38 88.16 27.62
N LEU A 724 3.60 87.68 27.45
CA LEU A 724 3.85 86.31 27.01
C LEU A 724 3.38 85.23 28.00
N PRO A 725 3.45 85.40 29.34
CA PRO A 725 2.91 84.42 30.29
C PRO A 725 1.40 84.16 30.16
N SER A 726 0.65 85.10 29.56
CA SER A 726 -0.78 84.88 29.26
C SER A 726 -1.00 83.98 28.03
N LEU A 727 0.02 83.85 27.17
CA LEU A 727 -0.02 83.08 25.94
C LEU A 727 0.73 81.73 26.08
N VAL A 728 1.82 81.69 26.86
CA VAL A 728 2.67 80.51 27.09
C VAL A 728 2.69 80.17 28.58
N LYS A 729 2.37 78.93 28.95
CA LYS A 729 2.32 78.50 30.36
C LYS A 729 3.66 78.63 31.09
N GLN A 730 4.78 78.49 30.38
CA GLN A 730 6.11 78.58 30.99
C GLN A 730 7.16 79.09 30.00
N ILE A 731 7.97 80.05 30.42
CA ILE A 731 9.05 80.64 29.63
C ILE A 731 10.33 80.49 30.45
N ILE A 732 11.42 80.07 29.80
CA ILE A 732 12.75 79.99 30.39
C ILE A 732 13.62 80.97 29.63
N VAL A 733 14.16 81.97 30.32
CA VAL A 733 15.05 82.96 29.73
C VAL A 733 16.41 82.83 30.37
N ILE A 734 17.41 82.45 29.60
CA ILE A 734 18.81 82.50 30.04
C ILE A 734 19.33 83.89 29.71
N THR A 735 19.85 84.60 30.71
CA THR A 735 20.46 85.90 30.46
C THR A 735 21.55 86.24 31.46
N HIS A 736 22.43 87.17 31.09
CA HIS A 736 23.31 87.88 32.02
C HIS A 736 22.81 89.30 32.34
N ASP A 737 21.71 89.74 31.71
CA ASP A 737 21.14 91.07 31.86
C ASP A 737 20.08 91.10 32.98
N ASP A 738 20.45 91.65 34.14
CA ASP A 738 19.54 91.80 35.29
C ASP A 738 18.34 92.73 34.96
N ARG A 739 18.42 93.57 33.91
CA ARG A 739 17.34 94.51 33.54
C ARG A 739 16.07 93.83 33.03
N LEU A 740 16.17 92.58 32.56
CA LEU A 740 15.00 91.80 32.13
C LEU A 740 14.12 91.32 33.29
N VAL A 741 14.66 91.33 34.52
CA VAL A 741 14.09 90.64 35.66
C VAL A 741 13.16 91.58 36.42
N ASN A 742 11.90 91.17 36.57
CA ASN A 742 10.96 91.85 37.45
C ASN A 742 10.38 90.84 38.46
N LEU A 743 10.89 90.89 39.69
CA LEU A 743 10.64 89.92 40.77
C LEU A 743 9.17 89.85 41.22
N GLY A 744 8.31 90.79 40.79
CA GLY A 744 6.87 90.74 41.05
C GLY A 744 6.09 89.76 40.17
N TYR A 745 6.60 89.42 38.98
CA TYR A 745 5.88 88.66 37.95
C TYR A 745 6.63 87.42 37.44
N SER A 746 7.92 87.30 37.77
CA SER A 746 8.79 86.22 37.30
C SER A 746 9.61 85.60 38.42
N GLN A 747 10.11 84.39 38.20
CA GLN A 747 11.06 83.73 39.09
C GLN A 747 12.48 84.00 38.60
N ALA A 748 13.36 84.49 39.46
CA ALA A 748 14.78 84.64 39.17
C ALA A 748 15.57 83.49 39.82
N ILE A 749 16.33 82.76 39.01
CA ILE A 749 17.18 81.64 39.42
C ILE A 749 18.62 82.06 39.11
N ARG A 750 19.35 82.48 40.14
CA ARG A 750 20.70 83.03 39.99
C ARG A 750 21.75 81.94 40.17
N PHE A 751 22.62 81.84 39.16
CA PHE A 751 23.75 80.92 39.03
C PHE A 751 25.04 81.66 39.36
N GLU A 752 25.65 81.28 40.48
CA GLU A 752 26.89 81.86 40.97
C GLU A 752 28.01 80.83 40.93
N ARG A 753 29.19 81.27 40.51
CA ARG A 753 30.40 80.46 40.50
C ARG A 753 31.62 81.37 40.65
N ASP A 754 32.42 81.11 41.66
CA ASP A 754 33.73 81.75 41.80
C ASP A 754 34.65 81.22 40.70
N LYS A 755 35.44 82.05 40.01
CA LYS A 755 36.34 81.55 38.94
C LYS A 755 37.58 80.81 39.47
N SER A 756 37.58 80.38 40.73
CA SER A 756 38.65 79.56 41.30
C SER A 756 38.62 78.13 40.73
N PRO A 757 39.79 77.48 40.59
CA PRO A 757 39.82 76.03 40.36
C PRO A 757 39.07 75.35 41.51
N PHE A 758 38.27 74.32 41.21
CA PHE A 758 37.42 73.57 42.14
C PHE A 758 36.11 74.23 42.61
N SER A 759 35.70 75.37 42.05
CA SER A 759 34.37 75.92 42.33
C SER A 759 33.26 75.20 41.55
N PHE A 760 32.15 74.97 42.23
CA PHE A 760 30.92 74.45 41.63
C PHE A 760 29.86 75.55 41.52
N THR A 761 28.93 75.37 40.58
CA THR A 761 27.78 76.25 40.44
C THR A 761 26.89 76.18 41.67
N LYS A 762 26.60 77.35 42.27
CA LYS A 762 25.58 77.52 43.33
C LYS A 762 24.34 78.16 42.73
N ILE A 763 23.17 77.71 43.17
CA ILE A 763 21.86 78.16 42.68
C ILE A 763 21.10 78.80 43.84
N SER A 764 20.58 79.99 43.60
CA SER A 764 19.75 80.75 44.54
C SER A 764 18.49 81.25 43.84
N TYR A 765 17.41 81.38 44.58
CA TYR A 765 16.10 81.79 44.07
C TYR A 765 15.74 83.17 44.62
N TYR A 766 15.26 84.05 43.74
CA TYR A 766 14.82 85.41 44.06
C TYR A 766 13.42 85.67 43.49
#